data_AF-A0A3B8VBI0-F1
#
_entry.id   AF-A0A3B8VBI0-F1
#
_cell.length_a   1.000
_cell.length_b   1.000
_cell.length_c   1.000
_cell.angle_alpha   90.00
_cell.angle_beta   90.00
_cell.angle_gamma   90.00
#
_symmetry.space_group_name_H-M   'P 1'
#
loop_
_entity.id
_entity.type
_entity.pdbx_description
1 polymer ?
#
loop_
_entity_poly.entity_id
_entity_poly.type
_entity_poly.pdbx_seq_one_letter_code
_entity_poly.pdbx_strand_id
1 'polypeptide(L)'
;MNKEASAQNVDRTPSGDSGAIAVDTKATVVESPDATSGISWARVYECPSPTAFRQRYDERPEERGWIAVDRTLAARLDSTPTFESKLHPEVGVLPLADATVFLLAATRTDPPGRIGHIHARSASRFAGQATVRMAGASLHAGEQVVEQVMDRLMEIHRVLAPEAALPRFEIAIPREGVGDSHALAAGIAGVLALFGCRCRASVAATGGYDVARGRFKPVPSATLGAKLAAASRWGLRRIMIVEGQAFDGIPDVLRASDREGTWSWRGIELRALPADPAALPIRVVEEIAESPRIDVLRQALGLYDRHVARTLATTLESVLDATAPFLPARLDAEVARRCRGISNATEGDDALEVPRDDEGTDSILALMAADIRSRKHLHAGRSEEAAAWFDIANRFRELDDLPDGVLGDHLLYEQAAHRAVIAIDQGVLEDDGTGVGPHAVLGRRLADLNDRWCTTNQSMQRIFLANTRARQRLYLGRLELDEASCEAALEDCLAHESRWESLLETYAGRRLRLGNTNLRRQENFWIEHLVTFAALQDPRGFDRLSWRPDRRPLEPLVQARTPWMQRDSVDVANHGGYDLLAFLQWRWLTDGTTPAVLALAADRLLELTDATGTGEPPHPLPAIAGWLLRLDVEGTLDRSGMHRLLIAAVDAHRVPAGGSSDPGAGSIQRLLAHRSARILDLEGVSNDGDGAWSDAVSTVVRPASLERYLLRVIEDSELLLARCPY
;
A
#
# COMPACT_ATOMS: atom_id res chain seq x y z
N MET A 1 -17.72 44.54 -45.30
CA MET A 1 -17.37 45.55 -46.33
C MET A 1 -16.89 46.80 -45.62
N ASN A 2 -15.61 47.15 -45.79
CA ASN A 2 -14.94 48.47 -45.79
C ASN A 2 -15.37 49.56 -44.77
N LYS A 3 -14.49 50.35 -44.15
CA LYS A 3 -13.04 50.60 -44.27
C LYS A 3 -12.63 51.54 -43.12
N GLU A 4 -11.35 51.49 -42.77
CA GLU A 4 -10.59 52.38 -41.87
C GLU A 4 -10.56 53.86 -42.33
N ALA A 5 -10.30 54.80 -41.41
CA ALA A 5 -8.97 55.44 -41.24
C ALA A 5 -8.98 56.77 -40.46
N SER A 6 -7.82 57.03 -39.81
CA SER A 6 -7.21 58.34 -39.45
C SER A 6 -7.53 58.94 -38.08
N ALA A 7 -6.65 59.57 -37.30
CA ALA A 7 -5.21 59.52 -36.98
C ALA A 7 -4.94 60.80 -36.15
N GLN A 8 -4.14 60.76 -35.07
CA GLN A 8 -3.24 61.86 -34.68
C GLN A 8 -2.38 61.53 -33.44
N ASN A 9 -1.06 61.68 -33.62
CA ASN A 9 -0.01 61.74 -32.59
C ASN A 9 -0.02 63.10 -31.86
N VAL A 10 0.59 63.17 -30.67
CA VAL A 10 1.69 64.11 -30.27
C VAL A 10 1.92 64.11 -28.74
N ASP A 11 3.11 63.64 -28.36
CA ASP A 11 4.12 64.13 -27.37
C ASP A 11 3.84 64.48 -25.87
N ARG A 12 4.75 63.89 -25.06
CA ARG A 12 5.58 64.43 -23.94
C ARG A 12 5.09 64.39 -22.47
N THR A 13 5.69 63.42 -21.78
CA THR A 13 6.22 63.28 -20.38
C THR A 13 6.41 64.54 -19.51
N PRO A 14 6.39 64.44 -18.14
CA PRO A 14 7.56 63.91 -17.38
C PRO A 14 7.34 63.21 -16.01
N SER A 15 8.35 62.37 -15.68
CA SER A 15 9.02 62.13 -14.38
C SER A 15 8.27 61.64 -13.13
N GLY A 16 8.79 60.55 -12.53
CA GLY A 16 8.64 60.22 -11.11
C GLY A 16 9.11 58.81 -10.76
N ASP A 17 10.30 58.71 -10.15
CA ASP A 17 11.03 57.50 -9.75
C ASP A 17 10.25 56.45 -8.94
N SER A 18 10.44 55.17 -9.30
CA SER A 18 10.61 54.08 -8.32
C SER A 18 11.53 53.02 -8.92
N GLY A 19 12.63 52.73 -8.23
CA GLY A 19 13.83 52.09 -8.76
C GLY A 19 13.60 50.74 -9.44
N ALA A 20 13.99 50.69 -10.71
CA ALA A 20 14.27 49.44 -11.40
C ALA A 20 15.55 48.85 -10.80
N ILE A 21 15.40 47.78 -10.00
CA ILE A 21 16.51 46.86 -9.72
C ILE A 21 16.92 46.28 -11.06
N ALA A 22 18.10 46.66 -11.53
CA ALA A 22 18.74 46.05 -12.69
C ALA A 22 18.89 44.55 -12.42
N VAL A 23 18.05 43.74 -13.07
CA VAL A 23 18.21 42.29 -13.12
C VAL A 23 19.46 42.02 -13.95
N ASP A 24 20.56 41.77 -13.26
CA ASP A 24 21.81 41.33 -13.86
C ASP A 24 21.55 39.99 -14.56
N THR A 25 21.50 40.04 -15.88
CA THR A 25 21.08 38.96 -16.78
C THR A 25 22.26 38.04 -17.11
N LYS A 26 22.97 37.59 -16.07
CA LYS A 26 24.01 36.55 -16.16
C LYS A 26 23.83 35.48 -15.09
N ALA A 27 22.69 34.81 -15.11
CA ALA A 27 22.58 33.47 -14.55
C ALA A 27 22.63 32.45 -15.71
N THR A 28 23.81 32.27 -16.29
CA THR A 28 24.08 31.10 -17.14
C THR A 28 24.10 29.90 -16.20
N VAL A 29 23.07 29.05 -16.28
CA VAL A 29 23.10 27.74 -15.63
C VAL A 29 24.25 26.95 -16.26
N VAL A 30 25.33 26.76 -15.51
CA VAL A 30 26.50 25.99 -15.95
C VAL A 30 26.19 24.51 -15.79
N GLU A 31 25.78 23.85 -16.88
CA GLU A 31 25.29 22.46 -16.86
C GLU A 31 26.35 21.38 -17.16
N SER A 32 27.62 21.75 -17.35
CA SER A 32 28.71 20.77 -17.50
C SER A 32 30.05 21.41 -17.12
N PRO A 33 30.99 20.66 -16.50
CA PRO A 33 32.38 21.09 -16.37
C PRO A 33 33.03 21.49 -17.72
N ASP A 34 32.44 21.12 -18.86
CA ASP A 34 32.89 21.58 -20.18
C ASP A 34 32.91 23.12 -20.33
N ALA A 35 32.01 23.85 -19.65
CA ALA A 35 31.90 25.31 -19.84
C ALA A 35 32.83 26.14 -18.92
N THR A 36 33.25 25.59 -17.78
CA THR A 36 34.07 26.29 -16.77
C THR A 36 35.45 25.68 -16.53
N SER A 37 35.63 24.38 -16.80
CA SER A 37 36.86 23.64 -16.49
C SER A 37 37.52 22.98 -17.71
N GLY A 38 36.76 22.79 -18.80
CA GLY A 38 37.23 22.12 -20.02
C GLY A 38 37.43 20.60 -19.89
N ILE A 39 36.95 19.98 -18.80
CA ILE A 39 37.12 18.56 -18.51
C ILE A 39 35.75 17.87 -18.44
N SER A 40 35.47 16.95 -19.36
CA SER A 40 34.22 16.19 -19.34
C SER A 40 34.17 15.14 -18.22
N TRP A 41 32.98 14.85 -17.69
CA TRP A 41 32.79 13.80 -16.66
C TRP A 41 33.25 12.41 -17.12
N ALA A 42 33.11 12.09 -18.41
CA ALA A 42 33.63 10.83 -18.96
C ALA A 42 35.16 10.73 -18.77
N ARG A 43 35.91 11.81 -19.08
CA ARG A 43 37.36 11.88 -18.87
C ARG A 43 37.74 11.76 -17.39
N VAL A 44 36.92 12.31 -16.49
CA VAL A 44 37.11 12.15 -15.04
C VAL A 44 37.03 10.67 -14.64
N TYR A 45 35.99 9.97 -15.10
CA TYR A 45 35.76 8.58 -14.74
C TYR A 45 36.67 7.57 -15.43
N GLU A 46 37.43 7.97 -16.45
CA GLU A 46 38.51 7.15 -17.01
C GLU A 46 39.62 6.92 -15.99
N CYS A 47 39.81 7.87 -15.06
CA CYS A 47 40.76 7.72 -13.98
C CYS A 47 40.38 6.54 -13.08
N PRO A 48 41.35 5.70 -12.66
CA PRO A 48 41.05 4.51 -11.85
C PRO A 48 40.66 4.85 -10.40
N SER A 49 41.05 6.02 -9.90
CA SER A 49 40.84 6.52 -8.53
C SER A 49 40.99 8.06 -8.47
N PRO A 50 40.49 8.72 -7.40
CA PRO A 50 40.71 10.15 -7.18
C PRO A 50 42.20 10.55 -7.11
N THR A 51 43.05 9.67 -6.57
CA THR A 51 44.50 9.93 -6.48
C THR A 51 45.18 10.13 -7.84
N ALA A 52 44.62 9.58 -8.91
CA ALA A 52 45.14 9.76 -10.27
C ALA A 52 44.96 11.20 -10.81
N PHE A 53 44.08 12.02 -10.19
CA PHE A 53 43.90 13.42 -10.61
C PHE A 53 45.17 14.25 -10.42
N ARG A 54 45.93 13.99 -9.35
CA ARG A 54 47.17 14.72 -9.09
C ARG A 54 48.20 14.46 -10.18
N GLN A 55 48.38 13.21 -10.60
CA GLN A 55 49.26 12.87 -11.71
C GLN A 55 48.84 13.59 -13.01
N ARG A 56 47.54 13.63 -13.32
CA ARG A 56 47.02 14.33 -14.50
C ARG A 56 47.29 15.84 -14.45
N TYR A 57 47.09 16.44 -13.29
CA TYR A 57 47.39 17.86 -13.08
C TYR A 57 48.89 18.14 -13.16
N ASP A 58 49.75 17.29 -12.60
CA ASP A 58 51.20 17.46 -12.66
C ASP A 58 51.73 17.35 -14.10
N GLU A 59 51.13 16.49 -14.93
CA GLU A 59 51.42 16.39 -16.37
C GLU A 59 50.96 17.63 -17.16
N ARG A 60 49.86 18.28 -16.72
CA ARG A 60 49.24 19.44 -17.39
C ARG A 60 48.71 20.47 -16.38
N PRO A 61 49.58 21.27 -15.73
CA PRO A 61 49.17 22.19 -14.66
C PRO A 61 48.22 23.30 -15.11
N GLU A 62 48.14 23.56 -16.42
CA GLU A 62 47.17 24.47 -17.01
C GLU A 62 45.71 23.97 -16.88
N GLU A 63 45.49 22.66 -16.74
CA GLU A 63 44.16 22.04 -16.57
C GLU A 63 43.66 22.17 -15.12
N ARG A 64 43.54 23.40 -14.61
CA ARG A 64 43.06 23.70 -13.24
C ARG A 64 41.68 23.11 -12.90
N GLY A 65 40.93 22.71 -13.92
CA GLY A 65 39.66 22.00 -13.77
C GLY A 65 39.73 20.73 -12.93
N TRP A 66 40.88 20.05 -12.89
CA TRP A 66 41.07 18.85 -12.05
C TRP A 66 40.92 19.15 -10.56
N ILE A 67 41.28 20.36 -10.12
CA ILE A 67 41.12 20.81 -8.73
C ILE A 67 39.63 20.97 -8.40
N ALA A 68 38.85 21.57 -9.31
CA ALA A 68 37.41 21.74 -9.14
C ALA A 68 36.69 20.37 -9.10
N VAL A 69 37.06 19.45 -9.99
CA VAL A 69 36.54 18.08 -10.04
C VAL A 69 36.84 17.32 -8.75
N ASP A 70 38.09 17.35 -8.27
CA ASP A 70 38.49 16.68 -7.03
C ASP A 70 37.72 17.22 -5.82
N ARG A 71 37.61 18.55 -5.67
CA ARG A 71 36.81 19.18 -4.60
C ARG A 71 35.34 18.77 -4.67
N THR A 72 34.78 18.67 -5.88
CA THR A 72 33.39 18.25 -6.11
C THR A 72 33.15 16.80 -5.71
N LEU A 73 34.04 15.90 -6.13
CA LEU A 73 33.95 14.49 -5.80
C LEU A 73 34.18 14.27 -4.31
N ALA A 74 35.15 14.94 -3.71
CA ALA A 74 35.40 14.91 -2.28
C ALA A 74 34.15 15.33 -1.48
N ALA A 75 33.50 16.43 -1.88
CA ALA A 75 32.24 16.86 -1.26
C ALA A 75 31.10 15.83 -1.44
N ARG A 76 30.98 15.19 -2.62
CA ARG A 76 29.95 14.17 -2.89
C ARG A 76 30.24 12.81 -2.26
N LEU A 77 31.49 12.51 -1.97
CA LEU A 77 31.93 11.26 -1.33
C LEU A 77 32.08 11.42 0.20
N ASP A 78 31.92 12.64 0.71
CA ASP A 78 32.21 13.04 2.09
C ASP A 78 33.64 12.67 2.50
N SER A 79 34.60 13.00 1.64
CA SER A 79 36.03 12.70 1.82
C SER A 79 36.89 13.95 1.73
N THR A 80 38.15 13.82 2.15
CA THR A 80 39.13 14.90 2.00
C THR A 80 39.58 14.99 0.53
N PRO A 81 39.61 16.19 -0.07
CA PRO A 81 40.16 16.38 -1.41
C PRO A 81 41.60 15.88 -1.52
N THR A 82 41.96 15.33 -2.67
CA THR A 82 43.33 14.94 -3.00
C THR A 82 44.23 16.17 -3.09
N PHE A 83 43.74 17.29 -3.63
CA PHE A 83 44.51 18.54 -3.68
C PHE A 83 44.40 19.32 -2.36
N GLU A 84 45.50 19.91 -1.93
CA GLU A 84 45.52 20.75 -0.73
C GLU A 84 44.60 21.97 -0.89
N SER A 85 43.94 22.39 0.20
CA SER A 85 43.04 23.56 0.18
C SER A 85 43.75 24.87 -0.17
N LYS A 86 45.06 24.95 0.05
CA LYS A 86 45.89 26.11 -0.29
C LYS A 86 46.28 26.17 -1.76
N LEU A 87 46.18 25.08 -2.51
CA LEU A 87 46.48 25.03 -3.93
C LEU A 87 45.29 25.62 -4.72
N HIS A 88 45.47 26.76 -5.38
CA HIS A 88 44.40 27.48 -6.09
C HIS A 88 43.12 27.66 -5.25
N PRO A 89 43.16 28.46 -4.16
CA PRO A 89 42.02 28.65 -3.27
C PRO A 89 40.80 29.28 -3.95
N GLU A 90 40.99 29.96 -5.08
CA GLU A 90 39.94 30.56 -5.90
C GLU A 90 39.04 29.54 -6.62
N VAL A 91 39.45 28.27 -6.73
CA VAL A 91 38.73 27.24 -7.48
C VAL A 91 37.69 26.53 -6.61
N GLY A 92 36.41 26.86 -6.75
CA GLY A 92 35.34 26.23 -5.97
C GLY A 92 34.97 24.80 -6.39
N VAL A 93 33.92 24.28 -5.75
CA VAL A 93 33.21 23.05 -6.14
C VAL A 93 32.32 23.33 -7.36
N LEU A 94 32.20 22.36 -8.26
CA LEU A 94 31.27 22.38 -9.39
C LEU A 94 29.89 21.91 -8.93
N PRO A 95 28.80 22.50 -9.46
CA PRO A 95 27.47 22.01 -9.16
C PRO A 95 27.24 20.63 -9.79
N LEU A 96 26.85 19.66 -8.97
CA LEU A 96 26.21 18.41 -9.40
C LEU A 96 24.73 18.49 -8.99
N ALA A 97 23.84 17.91 -9.81
CA ALA A 97 22.42 17.93 -9.50
C ALA A 97 22.14 17.18 -8.19
N ASP A 98 21.14 17.64 -7.45
CA ASP A 98 20.80 17.08 -6.13
C ASP A 98 20.50 15.57 -6.18
N ALA A 99 19.79 15.12 -7.21
CA ALA A 99 19.49 13.70 -7.44
C ALA A 99 20.60 12.97 -8.23
N THR A 100 21.87 13.20 -7.88
CA THR A 100 23.01 12.46 -8.45
C THR A 100 23.32 11.20 -7.65
N VAL A 101 23.29 10.05 -8.33
CA VAL A 101 23.61 8.72 -7.79
C VAL A 101 24.81 8.14 -8.56
N PHE A 102 25.79 7.58 -7.83
CA PHE A 102 26.93 6.94 -8.49
C PHE A 102 26.54 5.59 -9.10
N LEU A 103 27.00 5.37 -10.32
CA LEU A 103 26.88 4.10 -11.04
C LEU A 103 28.15 3.28 -10.85
N LEU A 104 28.00 1.97 -10.74
CA LEU A 104 29.12 1.03 -10.71
C LEU A 104 29.06 0.16 -11.97
N ALA A 105 30.12 0.17 -12.76
CA ALA A 105 30.27 -0.66 -13.94
C ALA A 105 31.35 -1.73 -13.69
N ALA A 106 31.12 -2.95 -14.16
CA ALA A 106 32.17 -3.98 -14.21
C ALA A 106 32.90 -3.88 -15.55
N THR A 107 34.23 -3.93 -15.52
CA THR A 107 35.07 -3.90 -16.73
C THR A 107 36.13 -4.99 -16.65
N ARG A 108 36.57 -5.50 -17.81
CA ARG A 108 37.65 -6.50 -17.91
C ARG A 108 39.06 -5.89 -17.91
N THR A 109 39.17 -4.57 -17.80
CA THR A 109 40.44 -3.84 -17.75
C THR A 109 41.04 -3.90 -16.35
N ASP A 110 42.36 -3.83 -16.21
CA ASP A 110 43.02 -3.66 -14.92
C ASP A 110 43.14 -2.16 -14.56
N PRO A 111 42.70 -1.70 -13.37
CA PRO A 111 41.94 -2.43 -12.35
C PRO A 111 40.48 -2.68 -12.78
N PRO A 112 39.83 -3.78 -12.31
CA PRO A 112 38.48 -4.14 -12.73
C PRO A 112 37.44 -3.13 -12.21
N GLY A 113 36.46 -2.86 -13.06
CA GLY A 113 35.34 -1.96 -12.79
C GLY A 113 35.67 -0.47 -12.91
N ARG A 114 34.63 0.33 -13.08
CA ARG A 114 34.69 1.80 -13.16
C ARG A 114 33.47 2.38 -12.46
N ILE A 115 33.58 3.64 -12.03
CA ILE A 115 32.40 4.38 -11.58
C ILE A 115 31.91 5.28 -12.71
N GLY A 116 30.66 5.71 -12.60
CA GLY A 116 30.07 6.81 -13.36
C GLY A 116 29.02 7.48 -12.49
N HIS A 117 28.17 8.30 -13.08
CA HIS A 117 26.98 8.77 -12.38
C HIS A 117 25.78 8.85 -13.30
N ILE A 118 24.61 8.78 -12.68
CA ILE A 118 23.34 9.20 -13.25
C ILE A 118 22.82 10.34 -12.39
N HIS A 119 22.32 11.39 -13.03
CA HIS A 119 21.58 12.41 -12.32
C HIS A 119 20.26 12.69 -13.00
N ALA A 120 19.25 12.98 -12.19
CA ALA A 120 17.93 13.33 -12.65
C ALA A 120 17.58 14.76 -12.23
N ARG A 121 16.81 15.46 -13.04
CA ARG A 121 16.27 16.79 -12.72
C ARG A 121 14.77 16.80 -12.95
N SER A 122 14.03 17.41 -12.03
CA SER A 122 12.60 17.63 -12.20
C SER A 122 12.36 18.47 -13.45
N ALA A 123 11.42 18.03 -14.30
CA ALA A 123 11.03 18.80 -15.47
C ALA A 123 9.91 19.78 -15.14
N SER A 124 9.93 20.97 -15.74
CA SER A 124 8.90 22.01 -15.55
C SER A 124 7.69 21.86 -16.49
N ARG A 125 7.70 20.90 -17.42
CA ARG A 125 6.63 20.68 -18.41
C ARG A 125 6.33 19.19 -18.57
N PHE A 126 5.06 18.85 -18.82
CA PHE A 126 4.65 17.53 -19.29
C PHE A 126 5.26 17.24 -20.67
N ALA A 127 6.45 16.64 -20.70
CA ALA A 127 6.99 16.00 -21.89
C ALA A 127 6.64 14.51 -21.83
N GLY A 128 6.37 13.91 -22.99
CA GLY A 128 5.80 12.55 -23.09
C GLY A 128 6.73 11.45 -22.59
N GLN A 129 8.04 11.55 -22.82
CA GLN A 129 9.03 10.54 -22.47
C GLN A 129 10.14 11.13 -21.59
N ALA A 130 10.77 10.29 -20.77
CA ALA A 130 11.97 10.66 -20.04
C ALA A 130 13.08 10.98 -21.06
N THR A 131 13.62 12.20 -21.02
CA THR A 131 14.75 12.55 -21.89
C THR A 131 16.05 12.12 -21.22
N VAL A 132 16.83 11.29 -21.90
CA VAL A 132 18.13 10.82 -21.42
C VAL A 132 19.23 11.46 -22.26
N ARG A 133 20.20 12.09 -21.60
CA ARG A 133 21.41 12.62 -22.24
C ARG A 133 22.61 11.77 -21.82
N MET A 134 23.33 11.23 -22.79
CA MET A 134 24.59 10.51 -22.53
C MET A 134 25.77 11.48 -22.66
N ALA A 135 26.36 11.90 -21.55
CA ALA A 135 27.51 12.79 -21.54
C ALA A 135 28.81 11.96 -21.66
N GLY A 136 29.27 11.77 -22.91
CA GLY A 136 30.49 11.02 -23.22
C GLY A 136 30.22 9.72 -23.96
N ALA A 137 30.46 8.58 -23.31
CA ALA A 137 30.32 7.26 -23.95
C ALA A 137 28.87 6.74 -23.95
N SER A 138 28.53 5.92 -24.95
CA SER A 138 27.20 5.36 -25.12
C SER A 138 26.96 4.13 -24.20
N LEU A 139 25.72 3.94 -23.76
CA LEU A 139 25.31 2.74 -23.02
C LEU A 139 24.24 2.04 -23.83
N HIS A 140 24.53 0.82 -24.29
CA HIS A 140 23.60 0.09 -25.12
C HIS A 140 22.29 -0.16 -24.37
N ALA A 141 21.16 0.23 -24.99
CA ALA A 141 19.82 0.22 -24.39
C ALA A 141 19.66 1.08 -23.11
N GLY A 142 20.60 1.99 -22.81
CA GLY A 142 20.54 2.81 -21.61
C GLY A 142 19.29 3.70 -21.54
N GLU A 143 18.94 4.35 -22.65
CA GLU A 143 17.73 5.18 -22.74
C GLU A 143 16.46 4.35 -22.51
N GLN A 144 16.38 3.19 -23.17
CA GLN A 144 15.24 2.28 -23.07
C GLN A 144 15.04 1.75 -21.65
N VAL A 145 16.12 1.40 -20.94
CA VAL A 145 16.04 0.92 -19.55
C VAL A 145 15.55 2.04 -18.62
N VAL A 146 16.06 3.26 -18.77
CA VAL A 146 15.61 4.42 -17.99
C VAL A 146 14.13 4.70 -18.26
N GLU A 147 13.71 4.69 -19.53
CA GLU A 147 12.32 4.89 -19.92
C GLU A 147 11.41 3.84 -19.26
N GLN A 148 11.75 2.56 -19.32
CA GLN A 148 10.96 1.48 -18.72
C GLN A 148 10.85 1.57 -17.19
N VAL A 149 11.94 1.95 -16.52
CA VAL A 149 11.93 2.19 -15.06
C VAL A 149 11.04 3.39 -14.74
N MET A 150 11.14 4.47 -15.54
CA MET A 150 10.39 5.69 -15.30
C MET A 150 8.91 5.58 -15.62
N ASP A 151 8.52 4.86 -16.66
CA ASP A 151 7.12 4.58 -16.96
C ASP A 151 6.46 3.92 -15.75
N ARG A 152 7.15 2.94 -15.16
CA ARG A 152 6.67 2.26 -13.96
C ARG A 152 6.60 3.18 -12.75
N LEU A 153 7.64 3.96 -12.47
CA LEU A 153 7.65 4.89 -11.34
C LEU A 153 6.61 6.01 -11.49
N MET A 154 6.38 6.53 -12.69
CA MET A 154 5.39 7.57 -12.94
C MET A 154 3.96 7.05 -12.77
N GLU A 155 3.71 5.81 -13.17
CA GLU A 155 2.42 5.17 -12.94
C GLU A 155 2.07 5.12 -11.44
N ILE A 156 3.06 4.86 -10.60
CA ILE A 156 2.94 4.88 -9.14
C ILE A 156 2.79 6.32 -8.63
N HIS A 157 3.74 7.19 -8.94
CA HIS A 157 3.83 8.53 -8.35
C HIS A 157 2.63 9.43 -8.70
N ARG A 158 2.08 9.30 -9.92
CA ARG A 158 0.92 10.09 -10.38
C ARG A 158 -0.40 9.78 -9.68
N VAL A 159 -0.43 8.75 -8.83
CA VAL A 159 -1.59 8.48 -7.98
C VAL A 159 -1.79 9.56 -6.93
N LEU A 160 -0.72 10.10 -6.38
CA LEU A 160 -0.77 11.21 -5.40
C LEU A 160 -0.35 12.56 -5.98
N ALA A 161 0.41 12.57 -7.07
CA ALA A 161 0.78 13.80 -7.80
C ALA A 161 0.48 13.68 -9.32
N PRO A 162 -0.81 13.74 -9.73
CA PRO A 162 -1.22 13.56 -11.13
C PRO A 162 -0.49 14.48 -12.12
N GLU A 163 -0.07 15.65 -11.64
CA GLU A 163 0.63 16.68 -12.39
C GLU A 163 2.14 16.50 -12.50
N ALA A 164 2.69 15.45 -11.89
CA ALA A 164 4.12 15.19 -11.94
C ALA A 164 4.62 14.98 -13.39
N ALA A 165 5.68 15.71 -13.72
CA ALA A 165 6.38 15.61 -14.99
C ALA A 165 7.50 14.57 -14.91
N LEU A 166 7.79 13.94 -16.05
CA LEU A 166 8.91 13.00 -16.20
C LEU A 166 10.25 13.73 -15.97
N PRO A 167 11.12 13.24 -15.07
CA PRO A 167 12.45 13.81 -14.89
C PRO A 167 13.29 13.71 -16.16
N ARG A 168 14.24 14.64 -16.29
CA ARG A 168 15.29 14.59 -17.31
C ARG A 168 16.52 13.93 -16.71
N PHE A 169 17.10 12.99 -17.45
CA PHE A 169 18.25 12.23 -17.00
C PHE A 169 19.50 12.61 -17.78
N GLU A 170 20.62 12.56 -17.09
CA GLU A 170 21.93 12.56 -17.69
C GLU A 170 22.77 11.44 -17.10
N ILE A 171 23.44 10.70 -17.97
CA ILE A 171 24.33 9.60 -17.61
C ILE A 171 25.73 9.93 -18.11
N ALA A 172 26.68 9.91 -17.19
CA ALA A 172 28.09 10.07 -17.48
C ALA A 172 28.84 8.78 -17.14
N ILE A 173 29.37 8.12 -18.16
CA ILE A 173 30.19 6.91 -18.04
C ILE A 173 31.48 7.06 -18.84
N PRO A 174 32.58 6.44 -18.38
CA PRO A 174 33.88 6.64 -19.00
C PRO A 174 34.08 5.90 -20.32
N ARG A 175 33.28 4.85 -20.57
CA ARG A 175 33.44 3.94 -21.71
C ARG A 175 32.11 3.37 -22.12
N GLU A 176 32.06 2.88 -23.36
CA GLU A 176 30.88 2.19 -23.85
C GLU A 176 30.58 0.97 -22.99
N GLY A 177 29.31 0.83 -22.62
CA GLY A 177 28.84 -0.21 -21.73
C GLY A 177 27.73 -1.03 -22.34
N VAL A 178 27.57 -2.25 -21.84
CA VAL A 178 26.44 -3.14 -22.16
C VAL A 178 25.81 -3.60 -20.85
N GLY A 179 24.48 -3.71 -20.86
CA GLY A 179 23.69 -4.24 -19.76
C GLY A 179 22.87 -3.20 -19.02
N ASP A 180 22.00 -3.70 -18.16
CA ASP A 180 20.92 -2.95 -17.51
C ASP A 180 21.22 -2.59 -16.05
N SER A 181 22.42 -2.91 -15.55
CA SER A 181 22.74 -2.77 -14.11
C SER A 181 22.75 -1.34 -13.55
N HIS A 182 22.51 -0.34 -14.41
CA HIS A 182 22.29 1.06 -14.07
C HIS A 182 20.82 1.37 -13.73
N ALA A 183 19.90 0.43 -13.97
CA ALA A 183 18.47 0.61 -13.77
C ALA A 183 18.11 1.00 -12.34
N LEU A 184 18.70 0.35 -11.33
CA LEU A 184 18.43 0.70 -9.93
C LEU A 184 18.85 2.14 -9.60
N ALA A 185 20.01 2.58 -10.11
CA ALA A 185 20.46 3.95 -9.92
C ALA A 185 19.56 4.97 -10.64
N ALA A 186 19.05 4.62 -11.83
CA ALA A 186 18.04 5.42 -12.53
C ALA A 186 16.74 5.51 -11.71
N GLY A 187 16.29 4.40 -11.12
CA GLY A 187 15.13 4.39 -10.23
C GLY A 187 15.32 5.28 -9.01
N ILE A 188 16.46 5.18 -8.33
CA ILE A 188 16.79 6.03 -7.17
C ILE A 188 16.86 7.51 -7.57
N ALA A 189 17.59 7.85 -8.63
CA ALA A 189 17.70 9.22 -9.11
C ALA A 189 16.34 9.77 -9.54
N GLY A 190 15.53 8.96 -10.22
CA GLY A 190 14.17 9.30 -10.63
C GLY A 190 13.27 9.60 -9.43
N VAL A 191 13.26 8.74 -8.41
CA VAL A 191 12.53 8.98 -7.16
C VAL A 191 13.00 10.28 -6.51
N LEU A 192 14.31 10.47 -6.32
CA LEU A 192 14.83 11.69 -5.72
C LEU A 192 14.40 12.95 -6.49
N ALA A 193 14.44 12.92 -7.83
CA ALA A 193 13.99 14.05 -8.65
C ALA A 193 12.47 14.28 -8.60
N LEU A 194 11.66 13.22 -8.51
CA LEU A 194 10.20 13.35 -8.37
C LEU A 194 9.81 13.99 -7.04
N PHE A 195 10.55 13.69 -5.97
CA PHE A 195 10.32 14.25 -4.65
C PHE A 195 11.11 15.54 -4.35
N GLY A 196 11.96 16.00 -5.29
CA GLY A 196 12.81 17.17 -5.08
C GLY A 196 13.85 16.98 -3.98
N CYS A 197 14.33 15.75 -3.78
CA CYS A 197 15.30 15.38 -2.76
C CYS A 197 16.73 15.40 -3.25
N ARG A 198 17.65 15.77 -2.35
CA ARG A 198 19.09 15.59 -2.54
C ARG A 198 19.53 14.20 -2.11
N CYS A 199 20.41 13.60 -2.90
CA CYS A 199 21.02 12.31 -2.59
C CYS A 199 22.12 12.48 -1.53
N ARG A 200 22.09 11.66 -0.47
CA ARG A 200 23.17 11.57 0.53
C ARG A 200 24.53 11.37 -0.14
N ALA A 201 25.57 11.86 0.54
CA ALA A 201 26.94 11.66 0.10
C ALA A 201 27.30 10.16 0.06
N SER A 202 28.22 9.80 -0.83
CA SER A 202 28.83 8.48 -0.91
C SER A 202 27.88 7.32 -1.20
N VAL A 203 26.78 7.60 -1.92
CA VAL A 203 25.80 6.58 -2.35
C VAL A 203 26.02 6.18 -3.80
N ALA A 204 26.24 4.89 -4.01
CA ALA A 204 26.19 4.25 -5.31
C ALA A 204 25.08 3.21 -5.38
N ALA A 205 24.70 2.80 -6.58
CA ALA A 205 23.71 1.75 -6.76
C ALA A 205 24.01 0.83 -7.94
N THR A 206 23.59 -0.43 -7.81
CA THR A 206 23.71 -1.44 -8.87
C THR A 206 22.55 -2.41 -8.84
N GLY A 207 21.89 -2.58 -9.97
CA GLY A 207 20.76 -3.51 -10.12
C GLY A 207 20.21 -3.45 -11.55
N GLY A 208 19.89 -4.61 -12.11
CA GLY A 208 19.29 -4.72 -13.43
C GLY A 208 17.78 -4.49 -13.41
N TYR A 209 17.14 -4.60 -14.57
CA TYR A 209 15.68 -4.52 -14.69
C TYR A 209 15.16 -5.70 -15.51
N ASP A 210 14.14 -6.37 -14.99
CA ASP A 210 13.38 -7.38 -15.70
C ASP A 210 12.13 -6.71 -16.29
N VAL A 211 12.20 -6.37 -17.58
CA VAL A 211 11.11 -5.68 -18.29
C VAL A 211 9.84 -6.51 -18.30
N ALA A 212 9.96 -7.83 -18.47
CA ALA A 212 8.82 -8.72 -18.54
C ALA A 212 8.09 -8.79 -17.19
N ARG A 213 8.84 -8.71 -16.09
CA ARG A 213 8.26 -8.69 -14.73
C ARG A 213 7.98 -7.28 -14.20
N GLY A 214 8.52 -6.23 -14.82
CA GLY A 214 8.47 -4.86 -14.32
C GLY A 214 9.14 -4.68 -12.96
N ARG A 215 10.22 -5.43 -12.69
CA ARG A 215 10.91 -5.47 -11.38
C ARG A 215 12.42 -5.29 -11.53
N PHE A 216 13.06 -4.72 -10.53
CA PHE A 216 14.52 -4.75 -10.43
C PHE A 216 15.01 -6.17 -10.19
N LYS A 217 16.22 -6.48 -10.66
CA LYS A 217 16.86 -7.78 -10.47
C LYS A 217 18.30 -7.65 -9.96
N PRO A 218 18.77 -8.57 -9.11
CA PRO A 218 20.17 -8.64 -8.72
C PRO A 218 21.13 -8.73 -9.91
N VAL A 219 22.38 -8.32 -9.68
CA VAL A 219 23.46 -8.54 -10.65
C VAL A 219 24.20 -9.84 -10.32
N PRO A 220 24.87 -10.49 -11.30
CA PRO A 220 25.69 -11.67 -11.01
C PRO A 220 26.80 -11.37 -9.98
N SER A 221 27.09 -12.30 -9.06
CA SER A 221 28.08 -12.10 -7.99
C SER A 221 29.47 -11.73 -8.52
N ALA A 222 29.90 -12.35 -9.63
CA ALA A 222 31.16 -12.01 -10.30
C ALA A 222 31.19 -10.56 -10.81
N THR A 223 30.05 -10.05 -11.30
CA THR A 223 29.90 -8.65 -11.70
C THR A 223 29.91 -7.72 -10.49
N LEU A 224 29.25 -8.12 -9.40
CA LEU A 224 29.22 -7.35 -8.16
C LEU A 224 30.62 -7.19 -7.56
N GLY A 225 31.45 -8.24 -7.51
CA GLY A 225 32.82 -8.15 -6.99
C GLY A 225 33.68 -7.09 -7.68
N ALA A 226 33.61 -6.99 -9.02
CA ALA A 226 34.30 -5.94 -9.77
C ALA A 226 33.76 -4.53 -9.49
N LYS A 227 32.45 -4.40 -9.27
CA LYS A 227 31.79 -3.14 -8.90
C LYS A 227 32.17 -2.68 -7.49
N LEU A 228 32.22 -3.61 -6.54
CA LEU A 228 32.69 -3.35 -5.16
C LEU A 228 34.14 -2.89 -5.16
N ALA A 229 35.01 -3.55 -5.93
CA ALA A 229 36.40 -3.13 -6.09
C ALA A 229 36.52 -1.70 -6.65
N ALA A 230 35.68 -1.31 -7.61
CA ALA A 230 35.63 0.06 -8.10
C ALA A 230 35.17 1.04 -7.01
N ALA A 231 34.13 0.69 -6.26
CA ALA A 231 33.61 1.52 -5.19
C ALA A 231 34.65 1.78 -4.09
N SER A 232 35.40 0.75 -3.69
CA SER A 232 36.49 0.86 -2.71
C SER A 232 37.60 1.81 -3.16
N ARG A 233 38.04 1.74 -4.42
CA ARG A 233 39.07 2.64 -4.95
C ARG A 233 38.66 4.11 -4.95
N TRP A 234 37.36 4.36 -5.05
CA TRP A 234 36.78 5.70 -5.04
C TRP A 234 36.31 6.14 -3.65
N GLY A 235 36.48 5.31 -2.61
CA GLY A 235 36.09 5.65 -1.24
C GLY A 235 34.58 5.76 -1.04
N LEU A 236 33.78 5.06 -1.83
CA LEU A 236 32.33 4.98 -1.62
C LEU A 236 32.02 4.23 -0.32
N ARG A 237 31.10 4.76 0.47
CA ARG A 237 30.73 4.20 1.79
C ARG A 237 29.47 3.36 1.74
N ARG A 238 28.55 3.62 0.81
CA ARG A 238 27.27 2.92 0.73
C ARG A 238 26.92 2.51 -0.69
N ILE A 239 26.51 1.27 -0.86
CA ILE A 239 26.08 0.71 -2.14
C ILE A 239 24.69 0.09 -1.99
N MET A 240 23.75 0.56 -2.78
CA MET A 240 22.42 0.00 -2.89
C MET A 240 22.44 -1.17 -3.88
N ILE A 241 21.89 -2.29 -3.45
CA ILE A 241 21.73 -3.51 -4.24
C ILE A 241 20.25 -3.90 -4.25
N VAL A 242 19.85 -4.80 -5.15
CA VAL A 242 18.46 -5.31 -5.16
C VAL A 242 18.33 -6.43 -4.13
N GLU A 243 17.18 -6.51 -3.46
CA GLU A 243 16.83 -7.66 -2.61
C GLU A 243 17.05 -9.00 -3.34
N GLY A 244 17.50 -10.02 -2.60
CA GLY A 244 17.87 -11.32 -3.17
C GLY A 244 19.26 -11.36 -3.83
N GLN A 245 20.10 -10.34 -3.64
CA GLN A 245 21.48 -10.34 -4.14
C GLN A 245 22.32 -11.46 -3.51
N ALA A 246 22.92 -12.29 -4.37
CA ALA A 246 23.90 -13.30 -3.98
C ALA A 246 25.32 -12.72 -3.88
N PHE A 247 26.14 -13.32 -3.02
CA PHE A 247 27.53 -12.88 -2.76
C PHE A 247 28.57 -13.98 -3.05
N ASP A 248 28.17 -15.05 -3.74
CA ASP A 248 29.04 -16.19 -4.01
C ASP A 248 30.37 -15.78 -4.66
N GLY A 249 31.48 -16.22 -4.08
CA GLY A 249 32.83 -15.93 -4.57
C GLY A 249 33.34 -14.51 -4.26
N ILE A 250 32.61 -13.70 -3.50
CA ILE A 250 33.08 -12.40 -3.01
C ILE A 250 33.59 -12.58 -1.56
N PRO A 251 34.91 -12.49 -1.32
CA PRO A 251 35.44 -12.63 0.04
C PRO A 251 35.07 -11.41 0.90
N ASP A 252 35.11 -11.60 2.23
CA ASP A 252 34.97 -10.54 3.24
C ASP A 252 33.60 -9.85 3.30
N VAL A 253 32.54 -10.46 2.77
CA VAL A 253 31.15 -9.97 2.95
C VAL A 253 30.59 -10.50 4.26
N LEU A 254 30.23 -9.60 5.18
CA LEU A 254 29.69 -9.93 6.49
C LEU A 254 28.25 -9.41 6.60
N ARG A 255 27.32 -10.25 7.07
CA ARG A 255 25.95 -9.81 7.36
C ARG A 255 25.95 -8.94 8.62
N ALA A 256 25.24 -7.81 8.58
CA ALA A 256 25.04 -6.98 9.76
C ALA A 256 24.11 -7.72 10.74
N SER A 257 24.43 -7.70 12.05
CA SER A 257 23.68 -8.43 13.07
C SER A 257 22.38 -7.74 13.50
N ASP A 258 22.25 -6.45 13.22
CA ASP A 258 21.25 -5.54 13.76
C ASP A 258 20.16 -5.14 12.74
N ARG A 259 20.38 -5.41 11.44
CA ARG A 259 19.45 -5.03 10.38
C ARG A 259 19.38 -6.07 9.26
N GLU A 260 18.18 -6.55 8.99
CA GLU A 260 17.93 -7.39 7.82
C GLU A 260 18.21 -6.63 6.52
N GLY A 261 18.67 -7.35 5.48
CA GLY A 261 19.00 -6.76 4.19
C GLY A 261 20.24 -5.85 4.19
N THR A 262 21.09 -5.90 5.22
CA THR A 262 22.32 -5.11 5.32
C THR A 262 23.56 -5.99 5.47
N TRP A 263 24.61 -5.66 4.72
CA TRP A 263 25.93 -6.30 4.77
C TRP A 263 27.05 -5.27 4.80
N SER A 264 28.24 -5.70 5.19
CA SER A 264 29.47 -4.90 5.12
C SER A 264 30.52 -5.63 4.29
N TRP A 265 31.23 -4.88 3.45
CA TRP A 265 32.38 -5.37 2.69
C TRP A 265 33.50 -4.33 2.73
N ARG A 266 34.61 -4.65 3.40
CA ARG A 266 35.79 -3.76 3.54
C ARG A 266 35.44 -2.33 4.00
N GLY A 267 34.48 -2.21 4.93
CA GLY A 267 34.00 -0.93 5.45
C GLY A 267 32.95 -0.24 4.59
N ILE A 268 32.53 -0.83 3.46
CA ILE A 268 31.42 -0.36 2.63
C ILE A 268 30.13 -1.04 3.08
N GLU A 269 29.11 -0.25 3.39
CA GLU A 269 27.76 -0.72 3.69
C GLU A 269 27.04 -1.11 2.38
N LEU A 270 26.55 -2.35 2.32
CA LEU A 270 25.71 -2.85 1.24
C LEU A 270 24.29 -2.96 1.76
N ARG A 271 23.33 -2.33 1.09
CA ARG A 271 21.93 -2.29 1.54
C ARG A 271 20.99 -2.70 0.42
N ALA A 272 20.13 -3.68 0.72
CA ALA A 272 19.12 -4.15 -0.21
C ALA A 272 17.96 -3.14 -0.29
N LEU A 273 17.56 -2.82 -1.52
CA LEU A 273 16.33 -2.11 -1.84
C LEU A 273 15.31 -3.08 -2.46
N PRO A 274 14.00 -2.79 -2.30
CA PRO A 274 12.94 -3.62 -2.86
C PRO A 274 13.09 -3.82 -4.37
N ALA A 275 12.76 -5.03 -4.85
CA ALA A 275 12.73 -5.31 -6.28
C ALA A 275 11.50 -4.69 -6.97
N ASP A 276 10.42 -4.47 -6.23
CA ASP A 276 9.22 -3.80 -6.74
C ASP A 276 9.40 -2.27 -6.77
N PRO A 277 9.29 -1.63 -7.95
CA PRO A 277 9.30 -0.18 -8.05
C PRO A 277 8.25 0.54 -7.18
N ALA A 278 7.14 -0.11 -6.82
CA ALA A 278 6.13 0.45 -5.93
C ALA A 278 6.61 0.68 -4.49
N ALA A 279 7.54 -0.16 -4.01
CA ALA A 279 8.11 -0.04 -2.67
C ALA A 279 9.40 0.81 -2.64
N LEU A 280 9.96 1.13 -3.81
CA LEU A 280 11.19 1.91 -3.92
C LEU A 280 11.06 3.34 -3.33
N PRO A 281 9.96 4.12 -3.56
CA PRO A 281 9.83 5.49 -3.08
C PRO A 281 10.13 5.68 -1.59
N ILE A 282 9.48 4.88 -0.73
CA ILE A 282 9.61 5.05 0.72
C ILE A 282 11.04 4.75 1.20
N ARG A 283 11.67 3.69 0.68
CA ARG A 283 13.05 3.32 1.05
C ARG A 283 14.07 4.33 0.55
N VAL A 284 13.90 4.86 -0.67
CA VAL A 284 14.80 5.89 -1.19
C VAL A 284 14.70 7.18 -0.38
N VAL A 285 13.48 7.65 -0.09
CA VAL A 285 13.29 8.87 0.69
C VAL A 285 13.83 8.71 2.11
N GLU A 286 13.55 7.58 2.77
CA GLU A 286 13.98 7.33 4.15
C GLU A 286 15.52 7.16 4.27
N GLU A 287 16.13 6.37 3.39
CA GLU A 287 17.49 5.86 3.57
C GLU A 287 18.55 6.60 2.74
N ILE A 288 18.12 7.23 1.63
CA ILE A 288 19.01 7.78 0.60
C ILE A 288 18.87 9.29 0.47
N ALA A 289 17.69 9.86 0.70
CA ALA A 289 17.54 11.32 0.70
C ALA A 289 18.30 11.94 1.88
N GLU A 290 18.99 13.03 1.60
CA GLU A 290 19.66 13.88 2.59
C GLU A 290 18.60 14.79 3.22
N SER A 291 18.31 14.57 4.49
CA SER A 291 17.34 15.36 5.28
C SER A 291 16.00 15.61 4.54
N PRO A 292 15.26 14.54 4.17
CA PRO A 292 14.00 14.69 3.44
C PRO A 292 13.01 15.55 4.23
N ARG A 293 12.28 16.41 3.52
CA ARG A 293 11.19 17.18 4.10
C ARG A 293 10.05 16.25 4.54
N ILE A 294 9.28 16.67 5.54
CA ILE A 294 8.25 15.82 6.13
C ILE A 294 7.08 15.53 5.18
N ASP A 295 6.70 16.50 4.34
CA ASP A 295 5.69 16.36 3.29
C ASP A 295 6.05 15.26 2.28
N VAL A 296 7.35 15.18 1.95
CA VAL A 296 7.89 14.15 1.06
C VAL A 296 7.80 12.75 1.68
N LEU A 297 8.13 12.61 2.97
CA LEU A 297 7.97 11.34 3.69
C LEU A 297 6.50 10.91 3.74
N ARG A 298 5.59 11.85 4.03
CA ARG A 298 4.12 11.59 4.04
C ARG A 298 3.64 11.11 2.68
N GLN A 299 4.07 11.76 1.60
CA GLN A 299 3.71 11.35 0.24
C GLN A 299 4.29 9.97 -0.13
N ALA A 300 5.55 9.69 0.22
CA ALA A 300 6.16 8.40 -0.05
C ALA A 300 5.47 7.26 0.70
N LEU A 301 5.07 7.48 1.96
CA LEU A 301 4.31 6.50 2.76
C LEU A 301 2.89 6.31 2.20
N GLY A 302 2.26 7.38 1.70
CA GLY A 302 0.97 7.29 1.02
C GLY A 302 1.00 6.47 -0.27
N LEU A 303 2.08 6.58 -1.05
CA LEU A 303 2.29 5.71 -2.22
C LEU A 303 2.49 4.25 -1.81
N TYR A 304 3.25 4.02 -0.74
CA TYR A 304 3.45 2.68 -0.18
C TYR A 304 2.12 2.04 0.25
N ASP A 305 1.25 2.77 0.98
CA ASP A 305 -0.07 2.24 1.35
C ASP A 305 -0.89 1.83 0.12
N ARG A 306 -0.99 2.72 -0.87
CA ARG A 306 -1.84 2.50 -2.05
C ARG A 306 -1.38 1.36 -2.96
N HIS A 307 -0.07 1.20 -3.13
CA HIS A 307 0.47 0.25 -4.11
C HIS A 307 1.08 -1.02 -3.51
N VAL A 308 1.47 -0.98 -2.23
CA VAL A 308 2.21 -2.09 -1.60
C VAL A 308 1.42 -2.68 -0.44
N ALA A 309 1.08 -1.88 0.58
CA ALA A 309 0.50 -2.42 1.81
C ALA A 309 -0.84 -3.14 1.56
N ARG A 310 -1.65 -2.60 0.64
CA ARG A 310 -2.97 -3.12 0.27
C ARG A 310 -2.95 -4.35 -0.64
N THR A 311 -1.80 -4.70 -1.19
CA THR A 311 -1.66 -5.89 -2.04
C THR A 311 -1.71 -7.15 -1.19
N LEU A 312 -2.47 -8.15 -1.63
CA LEU A 312 -2.62 -9.43 -0.93
C LEU A 312 -1.30 -10.19 -0.77
N ALA A 313 -0.39 -10.06 -1.75
CA ALA A 313 0.94 -10.67 -1.72
C ALA A 313 1.87 -10.07 -0.66
N THR A 314 1.59 -8.87 -0.15
CA THR A 314 2.43 -8.22 0.85
C THR A 314 2.15 -8.85 2.22
N THR A 315 3.19 -9.33 2.91
CA THR A 315 3.04 -9.95 4.23
C THR A 315 2.82 -8.91 5.32
N LEU A 316 2.26 -9.34 6.46
CA LEU A 316 2.12 -8.48 7.64
C LEU A 316 3.48 -7.99 8.13
N GLU A 317 4.47 -8.87 8.20
CA GLU A 317 5.85 -8.56 8.60
C GLU A 317 6.47 -7.45 7.74
N SER A 318 6.34 -7.55 6.41
CA SER A 318 6.85 -6.52 5.49
C SER A 318 6.22 -5.14 5.75
N VAL A 319 4.93 -5.10 6.12
CA VAL A 319 4.25 -3.85 6.48
C VAL A 319 4.75 -3.32 7.82
N LEU A 320 4.95 -4.18 8.81
CA LEU A 320 5.48 -3.79 10.11
C LEU A 320 6.88 -3.17 9.96
N ASP A 321 7.76 -3.79 9.16
CA ASP A 321 9.12 -3.31 8.90
C ASP A 321 9.16 -2.00 8.10
N ALA A 322 8.24 -1.82 7.14
CA ALA A 322 8.16 -0.59 6.36
C ALA A 322 7.62 0.60 7.16
N THR A 323 6.80 0.33 8.18
CA THR A 323 6.14 1.36 9.00
C THR A 323 6.85 1.63 10.33
N ALA A 324 7.73 0.73 10.79
CA ALA A 324 8.49 0.85 12.03
C ALA A 324 9.27 2.17 12.19
N PRO A 325 9.91 2.74 11.15
CA PRO A 325 10.64 4.01 11.28
C PRO A 325 9.77 5.21 11.68
N PHE A 326 8.45 5.12 11.50
CA PHE A 326 7.50 6.21 11.73
C PHE A 326 6.73 6.06 13.05
N LEU A 327 7.03 5.04 13.83
CA LEU A 327 6.33 4.72 15.08
C LEU A 327 7.34 4.46 16.20
N PRO A 328 7.12 5.02 17.41
CA PRO A 328 7.88 4.63 18.59
C PRO A 328 7.73 3.13 18.88
N ALA A 329 8.84 2.42 19.10
CA ALA A 329 8.86 0.98 19.38
C ALA A 329 8.01 0.55 20.60
N ARG A 330 7.74 1.48 21.53
CA ARG A 330 6.85 1.25 22.69
C ARG A 330 5.41 0.95 22.28
N LEU A 331 4.95 1.43 21.11
CA LEU A 331 3.58 1.21 20.63
C LEU A 331 3.36 -0.25 20.22
N ASP A 332 4.37 -0.90 19.63
CA ASP A 332 4.35 -2.34 19.37
C ASP A 332 4.18 -3.15 20.67
N ALA A 333 4.93 -2.78 21.72
CA ALA A 333 4.80 -3.38 23.04
C ALA A 333 3.43 -3.10 23.69
N GLU A 334 2.84 -1.92 23.46
CA GLU A 334 1.50 -1.59 23.94
C GLU A 334 0.43 -2.49 23.31
N VAL A 335 0.42 -2.63 21.98
CA VAL A 335 -0.52 -3.51 21.27
C VAL A 335 -0.36 -4.96 21.74
N ALA A 336 0.89 -5.44 21.83
CA ALA A 336 1.16 -6.79 22.32
C ALA A 336 0.65 -7.03 23.76
N ARG A 337 0.74 -6.03 24.66
CA ARG A 337 0.19 -6.15 26.03
C ARG A 337 -1.33 -6.15 26.05
N ARG A 338 -1.97 -5.27 25.27
CA ARG A 338 -3.44 -5.16 25.18
C ARG A 338 -4.06 -6.48 24.68
N CYS A 339 -3.48 -7.07 23.64
CA CYS A 339 -4.02 -8.27 22.99
C CYS A 339 -3.61 -9.59 23.68
N ARG A 340 -2.57 -9.61 24.52
CA ARG A 340 -2.18 -10.81 25.31
C ARG A 340 -2.93 -10.94 26.64
N GLY A 341 -3.89 -10.08 26.93
CA GLY A 341 -4.69 -10.17 28.15
C GLY A 341 -3.88 -10.08 29.45
N ILE A 342 -2.71 -9.42 29.46
CA ILE A 342 -1.96 -9.14 30.70
C ILE A 342 -2.71 -8.03 31.44
N SER A 343 -3.85 -8.38 32.03
CA SER A 343 -4.68 -7.49 32.84
C SER A 343 -4.09 -7.40 34.25
N ASN A 344 -2.94 -6.76 34.39
CA ASN A 344 -2.60 -6.09 35.66
C ASN A 344 -3.03 -4.62 35.59
N ALA A 345 -4.20 -4.36 35.00
CA ALA A 345 -4.89 -3.08 35.09
C ALA A 345 -6.11 -3.28 35.98
N THR A 346 -5.89 -3.21 37.29
CA THR A 346 -6.93 -2.85 38.24
C THR A 346 -7.65 -1.61 37.73
N GLU A 347 -8.98 -1.64 37.80
CA GLU A 347 -9.85 -0.50 37.56
C GLU A 347 -9.35 0.69 38.41
N GLY A 348 -8.78 1.68 37.74
CA GLY A 348 -8.14 2.85 38.36
C GLY A 348 -6.63 2.84 38.23
N ASP A 349 -6.12 3.25 37.06
CA ASP A 349 -5.03 4.21 36.96
C ASP A 349 -4.85 4.64 35.51
N ASP A 350 -5.15 5.93 35.31
CA ASP A 350 -4.84 6.85 34.22
C ASP A 350 -4.96 6.34 32.77
N ALA A 351 -5.79 7.05 32.00
CA ALA A 351 -5.48 7.31 30.60
C ALA A 351 -4.00 7.65 30.56
N LEU A 352 -3.15 6.75 30.06
CA LEU A 352 -1.72 7.00 29.90
C LEU A 352 -1.62 8.33 29.18
N GLU A 353 -1.37 9.40 29.95
CA GLU A 353 -1.07 10.71 29.42
C GLU A 353 0.00 10.42 28.39
N VAL A 354 -0.25 10.81 27.15
CA VAL A 354 0.76 10.76 26.10
C VAL A 354 1.99 11.39 26.74
N PRO A 355 3.06 10.62 27.02
CA PRO A 355 4.26 11.25 27.52
C PRO A 355 4.59 12.29 26.45
N ARG A 356 4.75 13.55 26.87
CA ARG A 356 5.16 14.65 25.97
C ARG A 356 6.45 14.33 25.21
N ASP A 357 7.13 13.23 25.57
CA ASP A 357 8.31 12.61 24.97
C ASP A 357 8.14 12.04 23.53
N ASP A 358 6.98 12.14 22.87
CA ASP A 358 6.90 11.91 21.40
C ASP A 358 7.43 13.11 20.59
N GLU A 359 8.20 14.01 21.23
CA GLU A 359 8.76 15.30 20.77
C GLU A 359 9.55 15.28 19.43
N GLY A 360 9.70 14.13 18.78
CA GLY A 360 10.36 14.00 17.47
C GLY A 360 9.58 13.21 16.41
N THR A 361 8.37 12.70 16.70
CA THR A 361 7.59 11.93 15.72
C THR A 361 6.53 12.82 15.07
N ASP A 362 6.54 12.90 13.75
CA ASP A 362 5.51 13.61 12.99
C ASP A 362 4.15 12.92 13.15
N SER A 363 3.13 13.67 13.59
CA SER A 363 1.84 13.06 13.94
C SER A 363 1.13 12.46 12.73
N ILE A 364 1.23 13.08 11.55
CA ILE A 364 0.62 12.55 10.32
C ILE A 364 1.33 11.28 9.85
N LEU A 365 2.66 11.21 9.94
CA LEU A 365 3.38 9.96 9.65
C LEU A 365 3.01 8.84 10.64
N ALA A 366 2.93 9.13 11.93
CA ALA A 366 2.52 8.16 12.94
C ALA A 366 1.06 7.70 12.72
N LEU A 367 0.16 8.63 12.43
CA LEU A 367 -1.24 8.38 12.03
C LEU A 367 -1.29 7.41 10.85
N MET A 368 -0.57 7.71 9.77
CA MET A 368 -0.53 6.90 8.56
C MET A 368 0.03 5.50 8.83
N ALA A 369 1.17 5.42 9.53
CA ALA A 369 1.82 4.16 9.84
C ALA A 369 0.93 3.25 10.71
N ALA A 370 0.31 3.80 11.75
CA ALA A 370 -0.61 3.06 12.61
C ALA A 370 -1.88 2.61 11.86
N ASP A 371 -2.44 3.46 11.00
CA ASP A 371 -3.62 3.13 10.19
C ASP A 371 -3.33 2.06 9.13
N ILE A 372 -2.14 2.09 8.50
CA ILE A 372 -1.66 1.04 7.59
C ILE A 372 -1.54 -0.30 8.32
N ARG A 373 -0.91 -0.31 9.51
CA ARG A 373 -0.78 -1.52 10.34
C ARG A 373 -2.15 -2.06 10.73
N SER A 374 -3.05 -1.18 11.20
CA SER A 374 -4.42 -1.54 11.56
C SER A 374 -5.16 -2.24 10.41
N ARG A 375 -5.12 -1.67 9.18
CA ARG A 375 -5.70 -2.32 7.99
C ARG A 375 -5.09 -3.68 7.70
N LYS A 376 -3.76 -3.80 7.83
CA LYS A 376 -3.07 -5.05 7.51
C LYS A 376 -3.38 -6.15 8.51
N HIS A 377 -3.49 -5.82 9.79
CA HIS A 377 -3.97 -6.73 10.83
C HIS A 377 -5.41 -7.18 10.56
N LEU A 378 -6.29 -6.25 10.18
CA LEU A 378 -7.67 -6.56 9.82
C LEU A 378 -7.74 -7.56 8.66
N HIS A 379 -6.95 -7.33 7.60
CA HIS A 379 -6.85 -8.27 6.47
C HIS A 379 -6.25 -9.63 6.85
N ALA A 380 -5.47 -9.71 7.91
CA ALA A 380 -4.93 -10.96 8.46
C ALA A 380 -5.86 -11.65 9.46
N GLY A 381 -7.10 -11.16 9.64
CA GLY A 381 -8.07 -11.70 10.61
C GLY A 381 -7.81 -11.31 12.07
N ARG A 382 -6.83 -10.44 12.32
CA ARG A 382 -6.39 -10.02 13.66
C ARG A 382 -7.14 -8.76 14.10
N SER A 383 -8.44 -8.92 14.37
CA SER A 383 -9.38 -7.81 14.61
C SER A 383 -9.05 -7.01 15.87
N GLU A 384 -8.56 -7.66 16.93
CA GLU A 384 -8.18 -6.99 18.18
C GLU A 384 -6.93 -6.11 18.00
N GLU A 385 -5.89 -6.65 17.36
CA GLU A 385 -4.70 -5.87 17.01
C GLU A 385 -5.04 -4.73 16.04
N ALA A 386 -5.93 -4.97 15.08
CA ALA A 386 -6.40 -3.95 14.17
C ALA A 386 -7.05 -2.79 14.93
N ALA A 387 -7.93 -3.08 15.89
CA ALA A 387 -8.57 -2.08 16.73
C ALA A 387 -7.56 -1.35 17.64
N ALA A 388 -6.61 -2.07 18.24
CA ALA A 388 -5.57 -1.45 19.08
C ALA A 388 -4.69 -0.48 18.27
N TRP A 389 -4.28 -0.86 17.05
CA TRP A 389 -3.56 0.04 16.15
C TRP A 389 -4.41 1.21 15.68
N PHE A 390 -5.70 1.01 15.48
CA PHE A 390 -6.63 2.08 15.12
C PHE A 390 -6.78 3.11 16.26
N ASP A 391 -6.90 2.65 17.51
CA ASP A 391 -6.91 3.53 18.68
C ASP A 391 -5.64 4.38 18.76
N ILE A 392 -4.49 3.77 18.47
CA ILE A 392 -3.21 4.48 18.39
C ILE A 392 -3.26 5.53 17.27
N ALA A 393 -3.74 5.17 16.07
CA ALA A 393 -3.89 6.10 14.96
C ALA A 393 -4.75 7.31 15.34
N ASN A 394 -5.87 7.11 16.04
CA ASN A 394 -6.75 8.21 16.48
C ASN A 394 -6.06 9.21 17.41
N ARG A 395 -5.10 8.78 18.24
CA ARG A 395 -4.35 9.69 19.12
C ARG A 395 -3.61 10.77 18.33
N PHE A 396 -3.29 10.51 17.07
CA PHE A 396 -2.57 11.44 16.20
C PHE A 396 -3.47 12.26 15.26
N ARG A 397 -4.77 11.91 15.12
CA ARG A 397 -5.66 12.42 14.07
C ARG A 397 -5.98 13.92 14.15
N GLU A 398 -5.84 14.52 15.33
CA GLU A 398 -6.20 15.92 15.61
C GLU A 398 -5.01 16.74 16.11
N LEU A 399 -3.79 16.19 16.03
CA LEU A 399 -2.59 16.88 16.48
C LEU A 399 -2.04 17.85 15.43
N ASP A 400 -2.27 17.57 14.14
CA ASP A 400 -1.86 18.40 13.00
C ASP A 400 -2.95 18.46 11.93
N ASP A 401 -2.89 19.51 11.09
CA ASP A 401 -3.75 19.61 9.91
C ASP A 401 -3.43 18.50 8.90
N LEU A 402 -4.49 17.96 8.28
CA LEU A 402 -4.34 16.99 7.20
C LEU A 402 -3.62 17.63 6.01
N PRO A 403 -2.76 16.88 5.30
CA PRO A 403 -2.08 17.38 4.10
C PRO A 403 -3.11 17.70 3.00
N ASP A 404 -2.79 18.64 2.12
CA ASP A 404 -3.64 18.97 0.98
C ASP A 404 -3.71 17.85 -0.07
N GLY A 405 -4.71 17.93 -0.96
CA GLY A 405 -4.83 17.10 -2.14
C GLY A 405 -5.26 15.66 -1.88
N VAL A 406 -4.83 14.74 -2.76
CA VAL A 406 -5.29 13.35 -2.77
C VAL A 406 -4.92 12.59 -1.48
N LEU A 407 -3.79 12.92 -0.87
CA LEU A 407 -3.36 12.32 0.39
C LEU A 407 -4.26 12.75 1.56
N GLY A 408 -4.63 14.04 1.61
CA GLY A 408 -5.61 14.56 2.54
C GLY A 408 -6.96 13.91 2.42
N ASP A 409 -7.50 13.86 1.19
CA ASP A 409 -8.77 13.19 0.89
C ASP A 409 -8.77 11.72 1.37
N HIS A 410 -7.68 11.01 1.09
CA HIS A 410 -7.52 9.63 1.51
C HIS A 410 -7.59 9.50 3.03
N LEU A 411 -6.82 10.30 3.77
CA LEU A 411 -6.87 10.31 5.22
C LEU A 411 -8.26 10.73 5.72
N LEU A 412 -8.89 11.71 5.09
CA LEU A 412 -10.19 12.26 5.50
C LEU A 412 -11.32 11.22 5.40
N TYR A 413 -11.41 10.54 4.26
CA TYR A 413 -12.53 9.67 3.91
C TYR A 413 -12.24 8.19 4.14
N GLU A 414 -11.10 7.66 3.70
CA GLU A 414 -10.81 6.22 3.82
C GLU A 414 -10.61 5.79 5.26
N GLN A 415 -10.01 6.64 6.11
CA GLN A 415 -9.86 6.33 7.52
C GLN A 415 -11.22 6.29 8.24
N ALA A 416 -12.18 7.13 7.82
CA ALA A 416 -13.55 7.08 8.38
C ALA A 416 -14.26 5.78 7.98
N ALA A 417 -14.11 5.34 6.72
CA ALA A 417 -14.60 4.03 6.28
C ALA A 417 -13.92 2.90 7.07
N HIS A 418 -12.60 2.92 7.20
CA HIS A 418 -11.83 1.92 7.91
C HIS A 418 -12.25 1.81 9.39
N ARG A 419 -12.39 2.96 10.07
CA ARG A 419 -12.91 3.06 11.44
C ARG A 419 -14.25 2.36 11.60
N ALA A 420 -15.19 2.64 10.69
CA ALA A 420 -16.52 2.05 10.75
C ALA A 420 -16.49 0.55 10.45
N VAL A 421 -15.60 0.07 9.56
CA VAL A 421 -15.41 -1.38 9.34
C VAL A 421 -14.89 -2.08 10.59
N ILE A 422 -13.88 -1.53 11.27
CA ILE A 422 -13.39 -2.09 12.54
C ILE A 422 -14.51 -2.13 13.58
N ALA A 423 -15.29 -1.05 13.69
CA ALA A 423 -16.43 -0.99 14.60
C ALA A 423 -17.47 -2.09 14.29
N ILE A 424 -17.81 -2.30 13.01
CA ILE A 424 -18.71 -3.38 12.57
C ILE A 424 -18.12 -4.74 12.94
N ASP A 425 -16.84 -4.96 12.66
CA ASP A 425 -16.17 -6.22 12.98
C ASP A 425 -16.07 -6.45 14.50
N GLN A 426 -16.08 -5.39 15.32
CA GLN A 426 -16.19 -5.47 16.78
C GLN A 426 -17.63 -5.56 17.30
N GLY A 427 -18.63 -5.63 16.42
CA GLY A 427 -20.05 -5.67 16.79
C GLY A 427 -20.59 -4.35 17.35
N VAL A 428 -19.94 -3.23 17.07
CA VAL A 428 -20.46 -1.88 17.34
C VAL A 428 -21.25 -1.46 16.10
N LEU A 429 -22.57 -1.68 16.10
CA LEU A 429 -23.47 -1.30 15.00
C LEU A 429 -24.15 0.06 15.18
N GLU A 430 -24.22 0.55 16.42
CA GLU A 430 -24.83 1.83 16.77
C GLU A 430 -23.86 2.65 17.61
N ASP A 431 -23.89 3.97 17.43
CA ASP A 431 -23.14 4.89 18.28
C ASP A 431 -23.91 5.19 19.57
N ASP A 432 -23.20 5.62 20.61
CA ASP A 432 -23.74 6.03 21.91
C ASP A 432 -24.53 7.36 21.90
N GLY A 433 -24.81 7.91 20.72
CA GLY A 433 -25.56 9.16 20.55
C GLY A 433 -24.75 10.44 20.77
N THR A 434 -23.45 10.36 21.09
CA THR A 434 -22.56 11.52 21.28
C THR A 434 -22.27 12.28 19.98
N GLY A 435 -22.57 11.68 18.83
CA GLY A 435 -22.24 12.21 17.51
C GLY A 435 -20.75 12.12 17.15
N VAL A 436 -19.88 11.60 18.03
CA VAL A 436 -18.44 11.41 17.73
C VAL A 436 -18.06 9.94 17.47
N GLY A 437 -19.06 9.06 17.48
CA GLY A 437 -18.91 7.64 17.17
C GLY A 437 -18.51 7.36 15.72
N PRO A 438 -18.00 6.16 15.45
CA PRO A 438 -17.50 5.73 14.15
C PRO A 438 -18.52 5.94 13.02
N HIS A 439 -19.80 5.64 13.27
CA HIS A 439 -20.84 5.67 12.24
C HIS A 439 -21.37 7.07 11.98
N ALA A 440 -21.45 7.92 13.02
CA ALA A 440 -21.79 9.33 12.89
C ALA A 440 -20.71 10.10 12.12
N VAL A 441 -19.43 9.79 12.37
CA VAL A 441 -18.32 10.36 11.59
C VAL A 441 -18.42 9.92 10.13
N LEU A 442 -18.63 8.63 9.86
CA LEU A 442 -18.85 8.09 8.52
C LEU A 442 -19.99 8.84 7.79
N GLY A 443 -21.13 9.01 8.47
CA GLY A 443 -22.29 9.72 7.95
C GLY A 443 -22.01 11.18 7.61
N ARG A 444 -21.28 11.91 8.47
CA ARG A 444 -20.86 13.29 8.19
C ARG A 444 -19.93 13.39 6.99
N ARG A 445 -18.97 12.47 6.86
CA ARG A 445 -18.03 12.46 5.72
C ARG A 445 -18.74 12.14 4.41
N LEU A 446 -19.74 11.27 4.45
CA LEU A 446 -20.57 10.98 3.29
C LEU A 446 -21.47 12.17 2.91
N ALA A 447 -22.05 12.88 3.89
CA ALA A 447 -22.80 14.11 3.65
C ALA A 447 -21.91 15.21 3.02
N ASP A 448 -20.69 15.40 3.54
CA ASP A 448 -19.72 16.35 2.98
C ASP A 448 -19.40 16.07 1.49
N LEU A 449 -19.28 14.80 1.09
CA LEU A 449 -19.12 14.41 -0.32
C LEU A 449 -20.40 14.55 -1.16
N ASN A 450 -21.57 14.57 -0.54
CA ASN A 450 -22.83 14.79 -1.26
C ASN A 450 -23.04 16.26 -1.59
N ASP A 451 -22.58 17.15 -0.70
CA ASP A 451 -22.82 18.59 -0.79
C ASP A 451 -21.74 19.35 -1.58
N ARG A 452 -20.68 18.65 -2.01
CA ARG A 452 -19.55 19.23 -2.76
C ARG A 452 -19.48 18.74 -4.20
N TRP A 453 -18.88 19.57 -5.06
CA TRP A 453 -18.37 19.09 -6.34
C TRP A 453 -17.18 18.16 -6.06
N CYS A 454 -17.34 16.88 -6.40
CA CYS A 454 -16.32 15.86 -6.18
C CYS A 454 -15.38 15.68 -7.38
N THR A 455 -14.09 15.50 -7.10
CA THR A 455 -13.13 14.92 -8.06
C THR A 455 -13.44 13.44 -8.34
N THR A 456 -12.75 12.82 -9.30
CA THR A 456 -12.86 11.37 -9.55
C THR A 456 -12.46 10.55 -8.32
N ASN A 457 -11.38 10.94 -7.62
CA ASN A 457 -10.95 10.28 -6.38
C ASN A 457 -12.03 10.39 -5.30
N GLN A 458 -12.57 11.58 -5.06
CA GLN A 458 -13.63 11.80 -4.07
C GLN A 458 -14.93 11.06 -4.44
N SER A 459 -15.25 10.94 -5.72
CA SER A 459 -16.39 10.12 -6.18
C SER A 459 -16.21 8.64 -5.84
N MET A 460 -14.99 8.11 -5.97
CA MET A 460 -14.65 6.74 -5.54
C MET A 460 -14.74 6.61 -4.01
N GLN A 461 -14.23 7.60 -3.25
CA GLN A 461 -14.35 7.61 -1.78
C GLN A 461 -15.79 7.58 -1.29
N ARG A 462 -16.69 8.28 -2.01
CA ARG A 462 -18.12 8.25 -1.72
C ARG A 462 -18.71 6.85 -1.83
N ILE A 463 -18.31 6.05 -2.84
CA ILE A 463 -18.75 4.65 -2.96
C ILE A 463 -18.26 3.84 -1.76
N PHE A 464 -17.01 4.01 -1.33
CA PHE A 464 -16.49 3.31 -0.16
C PHE A 464 -17.25 3.64 1.11
N LEU A 465 -17.47 4.92 1.41
CA LEU A 465 -18.23 5.35 2.58
C LEU A 465 -19.67 4.84 2.54
N ALA A 466 -20.33 4.92 1.37
CA ALA A 466 -21.69 4.42 1.17
C ALA A 466 -21.77 2.91 1.39
N ASN A 467 -20.84 2.13 0.83
CA ASN A 467 -20.79 0.68 1.03
C ASN A 467 -20.56 0.31 2.50
N THR A 468 -19.67 1.02 3.20
CA THR A 468 -19.45 0.77 4.64
C THR A 468 -20.71 1.07 5.45
N ARG A 469 -21.42 2.17 5.14
CA ARG A 469 -22.70 2.51 5.79
C ARG A 469 -23.80 1.50 5.44
N ALA A 470 -23.87 1.08 4.19
CA ALA A 470 -24.79 0.04 3.75
C ALA A 470 -24.56 -1.25 4.55
N ARG A 471 -23.31 -1.65 4.79
CA ARG A 471 -22.99 -2.88 5.54
C ARG A 471 -23.47 -2.79 6.98
N GLN A 472 -23.22 -1.65 7.63
CA GLN A 472 -23.73 -1.36 8.97
C GLN A 472 -25.27 -1.48 9.01
N ARG A 473 -25.96 -0.77 8.10
CA ARG A 473 -27.43 -0.77 8.00
C ARG A 473 -28.00 -2.15 7.70
N LEU A 474 -27.33 -2.93 6.86
CA LEU A 474 -27.73 -4.29 6.52
C LEU A 474 -27.67 -5.20 7.75
N TYR A 475 -26.61 -5.09 8.56
CA TYR A 475 -26.46 -5.90 9.77
C TYR A 475 -27.46 -5.51 10.84
N LEU A 476 -27.70 -4.21 11.01
CA LEU A 476 -28.73 -3.71 11.92
C LEU A 476 -30.13 -4.15 11.47
N GLY A 477 -30.43 -4.04 10.17
CA GLY A 477 -31.69 -4.49 9.58
C GLY A 477 -31.93 -5.99 9.75
N ARG A 478 -30.88 -6.83 9.61
CA ARG A 478 -30.97 -8.27 9.93
C ARG A 478 -31.27 -8.54 11.38
N LEU A 479 -30.55 -7.87 12.29
CA LEU A 479 -30.73 -8.04 13.73
C LEU A 479 -32.16 -7.71 14.16
N GLU A 480 -32.67 -6.57 13.71
CA GLU A 480 -34.01 -6.07 14.09
C GLU A 480 -35.14 -6.59 13.18
N LEU A 481 -34.81 -7.34 12.12
CA LEU A 481 -35.73 -7.73 11.06
C LEU A 481 -36.44 -6.51 10.43
N ASP A 482 -35.70 -5.40 10.27
CA ASP A 482 -36.18 -4.13 9.75
C ASP A 482 -35.92 -3.98 8.24
N GLU A 483 -36.98 -4.17 7.46
CA GLU A 483 -36.97 -4.04 6.00
C GLU A 483 -36.57 -2.62 5.54
N ALA A 484 -36.99 -1.57 6.25
CA ALA A 484 -36.69 -0.19 5.86
C ALA A 484 -35.18 0.12 5.99
N SER A 485 -34.52 -0.41 7.03
CA SER A 485 -33.06 -0.33 7.16
C SER A 485 -32.34 -1.07 6.03
N CYS A 486 -32.87 -2.21 5.58
CA CYS A 486 -32.33 -2.95 4.43
C CYS A 486 -32.54 -2.19 3.12
N GLU A 487 -33.69 -1.56 2.89
CA GLU A 487 -33.94 -0.68 1.74
C GLU A 487 -32.95 0.49 1.71
N ALA A 488 -32.75 1.16 2.83
CA ALA A 488 -31.78 2.25 2.95
C ALA A 488 -30.32 1.78 2.74
N ALA A 489 -30.00 0.54 3.12
CA ALA A 489 -28.71 -0.09 2.81
C ALA A 489 -28.54 -0.32 1.30
N LEU A 490 -29.59 -0.79 0.63
CA LEU A 490 -29.59 -1.00 -0.81
C LEU A 490 -29.40 0.31 -1.58
N GLU A 491 -30.07 1.39 -1.18
CA GLU A 491 -29.89 2.72 -1.78
C GLU A 491 -28.43 3.20 -1.69
N ASP A 492 -27.80 3.00 -0.54
CA ASP A 492 -26.37 3.30 -0.35
C ASP A 492 -25.49 2.43 -1.24
N CYS A 493 -25.78 1.12 -1.28
CA CYS A 493 -25.05 0.16 -2.10
C CYS A 493 -25.16 0.50 -3.59
N LEU A 494 -26.28 1.09 -4.04
CA LEU A 494 -26.55 1.49 -5.43
C LEU A 494 -26.07 2.92 -5.76
N ALA A 495 -25.44 3.62 -4.81
CA ALA A 495 -24.94 4.96 -5.03
C ALA A 495 -23.93 4.99 -6.20
N HIS A 496 -24.13 5.93 -7.14
CA HIS A 496 -23.30 6.10 -8.34
C HIS A 496 -23.21 4.88 -9.25
N GLU A 497 -24.23 4.02 -9.27
CA GLU A 497 -24.25 2.82 -10.12
C GLU A 497 -23.84 3.08 -11.58
N SER A 498 -24.38 4.15 -12.18
CA SER A 498 -24.06 4.55 -13.55
C SER A 498 -22.58 4.87 -13.80
N ARG A 499 -21.78 5.02 -12.75
CA ARG A 499 -20.35 5.35 -12.80
C ARG A 499 -19.46 4.22 -12.29
N TRP A 500 -19.98 3.09 -11.81
CA TRP A 500 -19.17 2.02 -11.23
C TRP A 500 -18.07 1.51 -12.17
N GLU A 501 -18.37 1.27 -13.45
CA GLU A 501 -17.35 0.82 -14.41
C GLU A 501 -16.22 1.86 -14.55
N SER A 502 -16.56 3.15 -14.60
CA SER A 502 -15.55 4.21 -14.67
C SER A 502 -14.73 4.35 -13.38
N LEU A 503 -15.35 4.18 -12.22
CA LEU A 503 -14.73 4.45 -10.91
C LEU A 503 -14.02 3.22 -10.34
N LEU A 504 -14.63 2.04 -10.41
CA LEU A 504 -14.13 0.80 -9.80
C LEU A 504 -13.25 0.01 -10.76
N GLU A 505 -13.63 -0.16 -12.02
CA GLU A 505 -12.80 -0.89 -13.00
C GLU A 505 -11.69 -0.02 -13.58
N THR A 506 -12.06 1.12 -14.16
CA THR A 506 -11.09 1.95 -14.89
C THR A 506 -10.21 2.74 -13.94
N TYR A 507 -10.79 3.43 -12.97
CA TYR A 507 -10.02 4.28 -12.06
C TYR A 507 -9.37 3.47 -10.92
N ALA A 508 -10.13 2.77 -10.08
CA ALA A 508 -9.59 2.03 -8.95
C ALA A 508 -8.74 0.83 -9.38
N GLY A 509 -9.29 -0.05 -10.25
CA GLY A 509 -8.62 -1.26 -10.72
C GLY A 509 -7.43 -0.99 -11.64
N ARG A 510 -7.64 -0.34 -12.79
CA ARG A 510 -6.58 -0.17 -13.80
C ARG A 510 -5.60 0.95 -13.46
N ARG A 511 -6.06 2.11 -12.99
CA ARG A 511 -5.19 3.28 -12.75
C ARG A 511 -4.57 3.27 -11.35
N LEU A 512 -5.35 3.05 -10.30
CA LEU A 512 -4.84 3.04 -8.93
C LEU A 512 -4.29 1.68 -8.49
N ARG A 513 -4.65 0.60 -9.19
CA ARG A 513 -4.26 -0.79 -8.85
C ARG A 513 -4.68 -1.20 -7.44
N LEU A 514 -5.85 -0.74 -7.01
CA LEU A 514 -6.44 -1.18 -5.76
C LEU A 514 -6.90 -2.63 -5.95
N GLY A 515 -6.06 -3.59 -5.52
CA GLY A 515 -6.28 -5.03 -5.74
C GLY A 515 -7.53 -5.60 -5.08
N ASN A 516 -8.19 -4.83 -4.22
CA ASN A 516 -9.39 -5.21 -3.49
C ASN A 516 -10.59 -4.30 -3.79
N THR A 517 -10.50 -3.43 -4.80
CA THR A 517 -11.60 -2.55 -5.22
C THR A 517 -11.85 -2.73 -6.70
N ASN A 518 -12.93 -3.44 -7.03
CA ASN A 518 -13.37 -3.66 -8.41
C ASN A 518 -14.90 -3.77 -8.44
N LEU A 519 -15.45 -3.79 -9.64
CA LEU A 519 -16.88 -3.96 -9.86
C LEU A 519 -17.36 -5.29 -9.29
N ARG A 520 -16.55 -6.34 -9.41
CA ARG A 520 -16.90 -7.66 -8.88
C ARG A 520 -17.18 -7.64 -7.38
N ARG A 521 -16.38 -6.92 -6.59
CA ARG A 521 -16.61 -6.78 -5.15
C ARG A 521 -17.90 -6.01 -4.86
N GLN A 522 -18.23 -5.01 -5.67
CA GLN A 522 -19.51 -4.29 -5.57
C GLN A 522 -20.69 -5.23 -5.84
N GLU A 523 -20.57 -6.09 -6.85
CA GLU A 523 -21.59 -7.08 -7.21
C GLU A 523 -21.79 -8.12 -6.09
N ASN A 524 -20.71 -8.65 -5.53
CA ASN A 524 -20.76 -9.60 -4.41
C ASN A 524 -21.50 -8.99 -3.20
N PHE A 525 -21.22 -7.71 -2.90
CA PHE A 525 -21.87 -6.99 -1.81
C PHE A 525 -23.37 -6.76 -2.07
N TRP A 526 -23.75 -6.51 -3.32
CA TRP A 526 -25.16 -6.38 -3.70
C TRP A 526 -25.93 -7.71 -3.62
N ILE A 527 -25.29 -8.84 -3.94
CA ILE A 527 -25.91 -10.18 -3.79
C ILE A 527 -26.27 -10.45 -2.32
N GLU A 528 -25.41 -10.04 -1.38
CA GLU A 528 -25.69 -10.14 0.06
C GLU A 528 -26.95 -9.38 0.46
N HIS A 529 -27.22 -8.22 -0.15
CA HIS A 529 -28.45 -7.46 0.09
C HIS A 529 -29.67 -8.24 -0.40
N LEU A 530 -29.63 -8.80 -1.61
CA LEU A 530 -30.74 -9.60 -2.12
C LEU A 530 -31.04 -10.82 -1.27
N VAL A 531 -30.01 -11.52 -0.82
CA VAL A 531 -30.16 -12.65 0.11
C VAL A 531 -30.82 -12.19 1.41
N THR A 532 -30.46 -11.01 1.89
CA THR A 532 -31.06 -10.44 3.10
C THR A 532 -32.54 -10.15 2.90
N PHE A 533 -32.91 -9.44 1.83
CA PHE A 533 -34.32 -9.18 1.52
C PHE A 533 -35.13 -10.47 1.37
N ALA A 534 -34.56 -11.47 0.71
CA ALA A 534 -35.16 -12.79 0.63
C ALA A 534 -35.37 -13.38 2.04
N ALA A 535 -34.31 -13.45 2.86
CA ALA A 535 -34.40 -14.01 4.21
C ALA A 535 -35.46 -13.33 5.09
N LEU A 536 -35.65 -12.01 4.95
CA LEU A 536 -36.64 -11.26 5.72
C LEU A 536 -38.10 -11.57 5.36
N GLN A 537 -38.39 -12.16 4.18
CA GLN A 537 -39.75 -12.56 3.81
C GLN A 537 -40.27 -13.74 4.64
N ASP A 538 -39.38 -14.65 5.02
CA ASP A 538 -39.68 -15.78 5.91
C ASP A 538 -38.42 -16.17 6.72
N PRO A 539 -38.10 -15.43 7.80
CA PRO A 539 -36.89 -15.65 8.59
C PRO A 539 -36.80 -17.06 9.17
N ARG A 540 -37.92 -17.62 9.62
CA ARG A 540 -37.97 -18.97 10.20
C ARG A 540 -37.83 -20.05 9.14
N GLY A 541 -38.43 -19.84 7.97
CA GLY A 541 -38.21 -20.72 6.82
C GLY A 541 -36.74 -20.75 6.43
N PHE A 542 -36.10 -19.58 6.35
CA PHE A 542 -34.68 -19.45 6.02
C PHE A 542 -33.77 -20.21 6.99
N ASP A 543 -34.08 -20.19 8.29
CA ASP A 543 -33.32 -20.85 9.34
C ASP A 543 -33.40 -22.38 9.30
N ARG A 544 -34.49 -22.96 8.78
CA ARG A 544 -34.66 -24.42 8.68
C ARG A 544 -33.87 -25.06 7.53
N LEU A 545 -33.00 -24.31 6.86
CA LEU A 545 -32.25 -24.72 5.66
C LEU A 545 -33.13 -25.21 4.49
N SER A 546 -34.46 -25.03 4.57
CA SER A 546 -35.43 -25.66 3.68
C SER A 546 -36.24 -24.68 2.84
N TRP A 547 -35.89 -23.39 2.86
CA TRP A 547 -36.72 -22.35 2.25
C TRP A 547 -36.15 -21.80 0.95
N ARG A 548 -37.07 -21.57 0.00
CA ARG A 548 -36.84 -20.89 -1.27
C ARG A 548 -37.66 -19.59 -1.26
N PRO A 549 -37.08 -18.45 -1.66
CA PRO A 549 -37.82 -17.20 -1.69
C PRO A 549 -38.95 -17.17 -2.69
N ASP A 550 -40.03 -16.44 -2.36
CA ASP A 550 -40.98 -15.99 -3.39
C ASP A 550 -40.20 -15.08 -4.35
N ARG A 551 -40.18 -15.44 -5.63
CA ARG A 551 -39.39 -14.71 -6.62
C ARG A 551 -40.08 -13.44 -7.09
N ARG A 552 -41.41 -13.35 -6.99
CA ARG A 552 -42.16 -12.20 -7.55
C ARG A 552 -41.67 -10.85 -6.99
N PRO A 553 -41.39 -10.71 -5.69
CA PRO A 553 -40.86 -9.45 -5.13
C PRO A 553 -39.40 -9.18 -5.55
N LEU A 554 -38.63 -10.23 -5.83
CA LEU A 554 -37.20 -10.13 -6.17
C LEU A 554 -36.95 -10.05 -7.68
N GLU A 555 -37.94 -10.39 -8.51
CA GLU A 555 -37.83 -10.53 -9.94
C GLU A 555 -37.33 -9.26 -10.65
N PRO A 556 -37.80 -8.04 -10.34
CA PRO A 556 -37.24 -6.82 -10.91
C PRO A 556 -35.76 -6.62 -10.59
N LEU A 557 -35.36 -6.95 -9.36
CA LEU A 557 -33.98 -6.82 -8.88
C LEU A 557 -33.06 -7.86 -9.53
N VAL A 558 -33.52 -9.12 -9.63
CA VAL A 558 -32.80 -10.22 -10.28
C VAL A 558 -32.66 -9.96 -11.78
N GLN A 559 -33.73 -9.53 -12.46
CA GLN A 559 -33.72 -9.25 -13.91
C GLN A 559 -32.77 -8.11 -14.28
N ALA A 560 -32.74 -7.03 -13.49
CA ALA A 560 -31.85 -5.90 -13.71
C ALA A 560 -30.36 -6.27 -13.73
N ARG A 561 -29.99 -7.44 -13.18
CA ARG A 561 -28.60 -7.83 -12.89
C ARG A 561 -28.17 -9.17 -13.47
N THR A 562 -29.13 -9.93 -14.01
CA THR A 562 -28.90 -11.17 -14.75
C THR A 562 -27.80 -11.04 -15.83
N PRO A 563 -27.69 -9.94 -16.61
CA PRO A 563 -26.63 -9.79 -17.61
C PRO A 563 -25.20 -9.80 -17.07
N TRP A 564 -24.99 -9.48 -15.79
CA TRP A 564 -23.66 -9.48 -15.16
C TRP A 564 -23.30 -10.87 -14.66
N MET A 565 -24.24 -11.55 -13.99
CA MET A 565 -24.04 -12.92 -13.49
C MET A 565 -23.92 -13.97 -14.61
N GLN A 566 -24.47 -13.72 -15.79
CA GLN A 566 -24.32 -14.57 -16.97
C GLN A 566 -22.95 -14.47 -17.65
N ARG A 567 -22.17 -13.41 -17.41
CA ARG A 567 -20.82 -13.24 -17.99
C ARG A 567 -19.79 -14.21 -17.38
N ASP A 568 -20.01 -14.65 -16.14
CA ASP A 568 -19.02 -15.39 -15.34
C ASP A 568 -19.50 -16.77 -14.87
N SER A 569 -20.61 -17.29 -15.41
CA SER A 569 -21.30 -18.45 -14.85
C SER A 569 -20.59 -19.82 -15.03
N VAL A 570 -19.35 -19.87 -15.54
CA VAL A 570 -18.72 -21.10 -16.06
C VAL A 570 -17.37 -21.46 -15.41
N ASP A 571 -16.77 -20.61 -14.56
CA ASP A 571 -15.41 -20.85 -14.03
C ASP A 571 -15.32 -20.90 -12.49
N VAL A 572 -16.12 -21.78 -11.88
CA VAL A 572 -16.15 -21.99 -10.43
C VAL A 572 -14.76 -22.33 -9.86
N ALA A 573 -13.92 -23.04 -10.64
CA ALA A 573 -12.59 -23.48 -10.22
C ALA A 573 -11.62 -22.31 -9.96
N ASN A 574 -11.83 -21.16 -10.60
CA ASN A 574 -10.97 -19.99 -10.42
C ASN A 574 -11.54 -18.94 -9.45
N HIS A 575 -12.72 -19.17 -8.87
CA HIS A 575 -13.29 -18.23 -7.89
C HIS A 575 -12.42 -18.13 -6.63
N GLY A 576 -12.25 -16.91 -6.12
CA GLY A 576 -11.81 -16.67 -4.75
C GLY A 576 -12.95 -16.89 -3.75
N GLY A 577 -12.65 -16.82 -2.44
CA GLY A 577 -13.64 -17.11 -1.40
C GLY A 577 -14.94 -16.28 -1.49
N TYR A 578 -14.82 -14.95 -1.64
CA TYR A 578 -16.02 -14.08 -1.73
C TYR A 578 -16.81 -14.27 -3.03
N ASP A 579 -16.13 -14.55 -4.14
CA ASP A 579 -16.80 -14.84 -5.42
C ASP A 579 -17.54 -16.17 -5.37
N LEU A 580 -16.95 -17.17 -4.70
CA LEU A 580 -17.59 -18.47 -4.49
C LEU A 580 -18.81 -18.34 -3.58
N LEU A 581 -18.73 -17.56 -2.50
CA LEU A 581 -19.88 -17.27 -1.63
C LEU A 581 -21.02 -16.59 -2.41
N ALA A 582 -20.71 -15.50 -3.12
CA ALA A 582 -21.68 -14.76 -3.91
C ALA A 582 -22.30 -15.61 -5.01
N PHE A 583 -21.50 -16.48 -5.64
CA PHE A 583 -22.00 -17.46 -6.61
C PHE A 583 -23.05 -18.39 -5.99
N LEU A 584 -22.77 -19.02 -4.85
CA LEU A 584 -23.72 -19.93 -4.20
C LEU A 584 -24.99 -19.21 -3.75
N GLN A 585 -24.84 -18.02 -3.17
CA GLN A 585 -25.96 -17.16 -2.78
C GLN A 585 -26.85 -16.80 -3.98
N TRP A 586 -26.25 -16.43 -5.11
CA TRP A 586 -26.97 -16.17 -6.35
C TRP A 586 -27.70 -17.41 -6.86
N ARG A 587 -27.03 -18.58 -6.85
CA ARG A 587 -27.65 -19.84 -7.27
C ARG A 587 -28.83 -20.23 -6.39
N TRP A 588 -28.77 -19.94 -5.09
CA TRP A 588 -29.90 -20.11 -4.19
C TRP A 588 -31.08 -19.19 -4.53
N LEU A 589 -30.81 -17.91 -4.86
CA LEU A 589 -31.82 -16.94 -5.29
C LEU A 589 -32.51 -17.31 -6.62
N THR A 590 -31.73 -17.80 -7.59
CA THR A 590 -32.24 -18.07 -8.95
C THR A 590 -32.60 -19.53 -9.21
N ASP A 591 -32.36 -20.42 -8.24
CA ASP A 591 -32.66 -21.86 -8.30
C ASP A 591 -32.00 -22.56 -9.50
N GLY A 592 -30.70 -22.28 -9.66
CA GLY A 592 -29.96 -22.62 -10.87
C GLY A 592 -28.72 -23.49 -10.61
N THR A 593 -28.80 -24.51 -9.76
CA THR A 593 -27.64 -25.37 -9.44
C THR A 593 -27.90 -26.83 -9.77
N THR A 594 -26.90 -27.48 -10.39
CA THR A 594 -26.88 -28.92 -10.62
C THR A 594 -25.93 -29.58 -9.62
N PRO A 595 -26.07 -30.89 -9.32
CA PRO A 595 -25.14 -31.61 -8.43
C PRO A 595 -23.67 -31.48 -8.86
N ALA A 596 -23.40 -31.48 -10.17
CA ALA A 596 -22.04 -31.30 -10.71
C ALA A 596 -21.43 -29.93 -10.37
N VAL A 597 -22.23 -28.86 -10.40
CA VAL A 597 -21.77 -27.51 -10.05
C VAL A 597 -21.53 -27.38 -8.55
N LEU A 598 -22.36 -28.03 -7.73
CA LEU A 598 -22.16 -28.08 -6.28
C LEU A 598 -20.88 -28.83 -5.91
N ALA A 599 -20.59 -29.96 -6.57
CA ALA A 599 -19.35 -30.71 -6.38
C ALA A 599 -18.11 -29.86 -6.70
N LEU A 600 -18.11 -29.14 -7.84
CA LEU A 600 -17.01 -28.24 -8.20
C LEU A 600 -16.81 -27.11 -7.18
N ALA A 601 -17.91 -26.56 -6.64
CA ALA A 601 -17.83 -25.53 -5.61
C ALA A 601 -17.30 -26.08 -4.27
N ALA A 602 -17.66 -27.30 -3.92
CA ALA A 602 -17.13 -27.99 -2.74
C ALA A 602 -15.63 -28.29 -2.88
N ASP A 603 -15.20 -28.83 -4.02
CA ASP A 603 -13.78 -29.06 -4.31
C ASP A 603 -12.98 -27.76 -4.19
N ARG A 604 -13.51 -26.67 -4.76
CA ARG A 604 -12.87 -25.35 -4.68
C ARG A 604 -12.78 -24.83 -3.24
N LEU A 605 -13.82 -25.03 -2.42
CA LEU A 605 -13.78 -24.65 -1.00
C LEU A 605 -12.66 -25.40 -0.25
N LEU A 606 -12.51 -26.71 -0.51
CA LEU A 606 -11.48 -27.51 0.13
C LEU A 606 -10.07 -27.06 -0.29
N GLU A 607 -9.85 -26.79 -1.59
CA GLU A 607 -8.60 -26.19 -2.08
C GLU A 607 -8.25 -24.87 -1.39
N LEU A 608 -9.24 -23.97 -1.27
CA LEU A 608 -9.06 -22.68 -0.59
C LEU A 608 -8.75 -22.87 0.90
N THR A 609 -9.34 -23.88 1.54
CA THR A 609 -9.10 -24.20 2.96
C THR A 609 -7.69 -24.72 3.16
N ASP A 610 -7.25 -25.68 2.35
CA ASP A 610 -5.90 -26.26 2.43
C ASP A 610 -4.81 -25.20 2.25
N ALA A 611 -5.06 -24.17 1.45
CA ALA A 611 -4.14 -23.04 1.25
C ALA A 611 -3.99 -22.14 2.49
N THR A 612 -4.93 -22.15 3.44
CA THR A 612 -4.88 -21.30 4.64
C THR A 612 -4.02 -21.89 5.77
N GLY A 613 -3.75 -23.19 5.74
CA GLY A 613 -2.98 -23.88 6.77
C GLY A 613 -3.82 -24.26 8.00
N THR A 614 -3.16 -24.33 9.16
CA THR A 614 -3.77 -24.74 10.44
C THR A 614 -4.20 -23.52 11.26
N GLY A 615 -5.44 -23.49 11.76
CA GLY A 615 -5.96 -22.43 12.65
C GLY A 615 -7.47 -22.24 12.50
N GLU A 616 -7.98 -21.13 13.03
CA GLU A 616 -9.35 -20.69 12.75
C GLU A 616 -9.52 -20.47 11.23
N PRO A 617 -10.50 -21.12 10.58
CA PRO A 617 -10.75 -20.92 9.16
C PRO A 617 -11.23 -19.48 8.92
N PRO A 618 -10.55 -18.68 8.07
CA PRO A 618 -10.91 -17.28 7.87
C PRO A 618 -12.25 -17.15 7.12
N HIS A 619 -13.01 -16.11 7.45
CA HIS A 619 -14.16 -15.70 6.64
C HIS A 619 -13.71 -15.39 5.19
N PRO A 620 -14.43 -15.85 4.14
CA PRO A 620 -15.79 -16.41 4.15
C PRO A 620 -15.91 -17.95 4.17
N LEU A 621 -14.84 -18.71 4.42
CA LEU A 621 -14.86 -20.16 4.21
C LEU A 621 -15.99 -20.91 4.97
N PRO A 622 -16.23 -20.64 6.27
CA PRO A 622 -17.34 -21.29 7.00
C PRO A 622 -18.72 -20.96 6.43
N ALA A 623 -18.92 -19.74 5.93
CA ALA A 623 -20.19 -19.34 5.31
C ALA A 623 -20.44 -20.11 4.00
N ILE A 624 -19.40 -20.32 3.19
CA ILE A 624 -19.47 -21.12 1.94
C ILE A 624 -19.92 -22.55 2.26
N ALA A 625 -19.34 -23.19 3.28
CA ALA A 625 -19.76 -24.54 3.71
C ALA A 625 -21.24 -24.58 4.09
N GLY A 626 -21.72 -23.59 4.85
CA GLY A 626 -23.14 -23.48 5.21
C GLY A 626 -24.06 -23.36 3.99
N TRP A 627 -23.67 -22.55 3.00
CA TRP A 627 -24.42 -22.39 1.75
C TRP A 627 -24.41 -23.65 0.87
N LEU A 628 -23.30 -24.39 0.83
CA LEU A 628 -23.23 -25.68 0.13
C LEU A 628 -24.18 -26.71 0.75
N LEU A 629 -24.16 -26.86 2.08
CA LEU A 629 -25.07 -27.78 2.80
C LEU A 629 -26.54 -27.42 2.55
N ARG A 630 -26.87 -26.13 2.55
CA ARG A 630 -28.21 -25.63 2.24
C ARG A 630 -28.66 -25.94 0.81
N LEU A 631 -27.75 -25.87 -0.16
CA LEU A 631 -28.07 -26.14 -1.56
C LEU A 631 -28.10 -27.64 -1.88
N ASP A 632 -27.42 -28.47 -1.10
CA ASP A 632 -27.32 -29.93 -1.27
C ASP A 632 -28.54 -30.68 -0.71
N VAL A 633 -29.72 -30.36 -1.23
CA VAL A 633 -31.00 -30.96 -0.81
C VAL A 633 -31.02 -32.48 -1.05
N GLU A 634 -30.33 -32.96 -2.09
CA GLU A 634 -30.29 -34.37 -2.48
C GLU A 634 -29.21 -35.18 -1.71
N GLY A 635 -28.35 -34.52 -0.92
CA GLY A 635 -27.31 -35.21 -0.14
C GLY A 635 -26.17 -35.77 -0.99
N THR A 636 -25.79 -35.05 -2.04
CA THR A 636 -24.81 -35.48 -3.05
C THR A 636 -23.36 -35.13 -2.70
N LEU A 637 -23.14 -34.21 -1.75
CA LEU A 637 -21.80 -33.75 -1.38
C LEU A 637 -21.20 -34.57 -0.23
N ASP A 638 -19.87 -34.63 -0.14
CA ASP A 638 -19.18 -35.12 1.06
C ASP A 638 -19.33 -34.12 2.21
N ARG A 639 -20.40 -34.27 2.98
CA ARG A 639 -20.70 -33.40 4.13
C ARG A 639 -19.61 -33.41 5.20
N SER A 640 -18.78 -34.45 5.27
CA SER A 640 -17.72 -34.58 6.27
C SER A 640 -16.66 -33.48 6.13
N GLY A 641 -16.33 -33.07 4.90
CA GLY A 641 -15.42 -31.95 4.64
C GLY A 641 -15.97 -30.64 5.19
N MET A 642 -17.24 -30.35 4.90
CA MET A 642 -17.94 -29.14 5.32
C MET A 642 -18.12 -29.10 6.84
N HIS A 643 -18.50 -30.22 7.46
CA HIS A 643 -18.63 -30.32 8.91
C HIS A 643 -17.30 -30.06 9.61
N ARG A 644 -16.17 -30.60 9.13
CA ARG A 644 -14.84 -30.33 9.70
C ARG A 644 -14.50 -28.84 9.68
N LEU A 645 -14.83 -28.14 8.60
CA LEU A 645 -14.62 -26.69 8.50
C LEU A 645 -15.47 -25.91 9.51
N LEU A 646 -16.76 -26.26 9.63
CA LEU A 646 -17.67 -25.62 10.59
C LEU A 646 -17.27 -25.91 12.03
N ILE A 647 -16.84 -27.14 12.34
CA ILE A 647 -16.33 -27.55 13.66
C ILE A 647 -15.08 -26.73 14.00
N ALA A 648 -14.12 -26.61 13.08
CA ALA A 648 -12.92 -25.79 13.31
C ALA A 648 -13.25 -24.32 13.59
N ALA A 649 -14.27 -23.76 12.93
CA ALA A 649 -14.75 -22.41 13.19
C ALA A 649 -15.36 -22.27 14.61
N VAL A 650 -16.12 -23.27 15.07
CA VAL A 650 -16.70 -23.29 16.41
C VAL A 650 -15.63 -23.50 17.48
N ASP A 651 -14.71 -24.44 17.27
CA ASP A 651 -13.66 -24.81 18.21
C ASP A 651 -12.70 -23.65 18.51
N ALA A 652 -12.47 -22.76 17.54
CA ALA A 652 -11.69 -21.54 17.72
C ALA A 652 -12.28 -20.58 18.77
N HIS A 653 -13.60 -20.66 19.01
CA HIS A 653 -14.34 -19.79 19.95
C HIS A 653 -14.97 -20.56 21.12
N ARG A 654 -14.51 -21.80 21.37
CA ARG A 654 -15.03 -22.62 22.48
C ARG A 654 -14.70 -22.01 23.84
N VAL A 655 -15.60 -22.21 24.81
CA VAL A 655 -15.39 -21.82 26.22
C VAL A 655 -14.13 -22.50 26.78
N PRO A 656 -13.08 -21.75 27.19
CA PRO A 656 -11.91 -22.36 27.80
C PRO A 656 -12.27 -22.99 29.15
N ALA A 657 -11.92 -24.26 29.35
CA ALA A 657 -12.02 -24.88 30.66
C ALA A 657 -11.01 -24.21 31.62
N GLY A 658 -11.48 -23.39 32.56
CA GLY A 658 -10.68 -22.92 33.71
C GLY A 658 -10.28 -21.45 33.78
N GLY A 659 -11.03 -20.51 33.20
CA GLY A 659 -10.85 -19.07 33.48
C GLY A 659 -9.63 -18.41 32.81
N SER A 660 -9.08 -19.02 31.76
CA SER A 660 -8.12 -18.36 30.86
C SER A 660 -8.74 -17.12 30.20
N SER A 661 -7.90 -16.10 29.93
CA SER A 661 -8.28 -14.97 29.07
C SER A 661 -8.77 -15.49 27.72
N ASP A 662 -9.97 -15.06 27.31
CA ASP A 662 -10.61 -15.40 26.04
C ASP A 662 -9.89 -14.67 24.90
N PRO A 663 -9.10 -15.36 24.04
CA PRO A 663 -8.24 -14.74 23.05
C PRO A 663 -8.99 -14.23 21.79
N GLY A 664 -10.33 -14.16 21.82
CA GLY A 664 -11.15 -13.66 20.70
C GLY A 664 -12.40 -12.89 21.14
N ALA A 665 -12.35 -12.23 22.31
CA ALA A 665 -13.50 -11.72 23.05
C ALA A 665 -14.27 -10.56 22.40
N GLY A 666 -13.98 -10.18 21.14
CA GLY A 666 -14.53 -8.96 20.55
C GLY A 666 -14.66 -8.92 19.03
N SER A 667 -14.99 -10.04 18.34
CA SER A 667 -15.16 -10.00 16.88
C SER A 667 -16.46 -10.65 16.35
N ILE A 668 -16.91 -10.18 15.19
CA ILE A 668 -18.02 -10.71 14.40
C ILE A 668 -17.79 -12.17 13.96
N GLN A 669 -16.55 -12.67 13.99
CA GLN A 669 -16.25 -14.09 13.76
C GLN A 669 -16.97 -14.98 14.78
N ARG A 670 -17.24 -14.47 15.99
CA ARG A 670 -18.00 -15.20 17.00
C ARG A 670 -19.48 -15.35 16.64
N LEU A 671 -20.08 -14.33 16.03
CA LEU A 671 -21.43 -14.44 15.45
C LEU A 671 -21.45 -15.48 14.34
N LEU A 672 -20.38 -15.56 13.54
CA LEU A 672 -20.21 -16.58 12.52
C LEU A 672 -19.98 -17.97 13.12
N ALA A 673 -19.29 -18.09 14.25
CA ALA A 673 -19.15 -19.35 14.99
C ALA A 673 -20.50 -19.84 15.53
N HIS A 674 -21.34 -18.96 16.10
CA HIS A 674 -22.71 -19.31 16.48
C HIS A 674 -23.57 -19.73 15.27
N ARG A 675 -23.38 -19.08 14.12
CA ARG A 675 -24.02 -19.49 12.86
C ARG A 675 -23.58 -20.89 12.44
N SER A 676 -22.29 -21.17 12.46
CA SER A 676 -21.72 -22.50 12.15
C SER A 676 -22.23 -23.57 13.12
N ALA A 677 -22.27 -23.25 14.41
CA ALA A 677 -22.82 -24.12 15.44
C ALA A 677 -24.29 -24.47 15.18
N ARG A 678 -25.12 -23.47 14.84
CA ARG A 678 -26.52 -23.69 14.49
C ARG A 678 -26.68 -24.59 13.25
N ILE A 679 -25.83 -24.44 12.24
CA ILE A 679 -25.84 -25.32 11.06
C ILE A 679 -25.49 -26.76 11.45
N LEU A 680 -24.49 -26.97 12.31
CA LEU A 680 -24.12 -28.30 12.81
C LEU A 680 -25.26 -28.94 13.61
N ASP A 681 -25.96 -28.15 14.45
CA ASP A 681 -27.13 -28.61 15.20
C ASP A 681 -28.27 -29.05 14.25
N LEU A 682 -28.50 -28.31 13.16
CA LEU A 682 -29.52 -28.64 12.15
C LEU A 682 -29.16 -29.87 11.30
N GLU A 683 -27.87 -30.08 11.02
CA GLU A 683 -27.36 -31.28 10.35
C GLU A 683 -27.28 -32.51 11.29
N GLY A 684 -27.56 -32.34 12.58
CA GLY A 684 -27.54 -33.43 13.57
C GLY A 684 -26.14 -33.96 13.88
N VAL A 685 -25.10 -33.13 13.72
CA VAL A 685 -23.72 -33.50 14.03
C VAL A 685 -23.51 -33.49 15.55
N SER A 686 -23.07 -34.62 16.13
CA SER A 686 -22.85 -34.71 17.57
C SER A 686 -21.69 -33.83 18.03
N ASN A 687 -21.89 -33.09 19.11
CA ASN A 687 -20.82 -32.46 19.90
C ASN A 687 -20.34 -33.47 20.95
N ASP A 688 -19.03 -33.67 21.11
CA ASP A 688 -18.44 -34.65 22.04
C ASP A 688 -18.81 -34.43 23.53
N GLY A 689 -19.45 -33.31 23.87
CA GLY A 689 -19.78 -32.87 25.24
C GLY A 689 -21.26 -32.97 25.67
N ASP A 690 -22.08 -33.83 25.07
CA ASP A 690 -23.50 -34.09 25.42
C ASP A 690 -24.48 -32.88 25.30
N GLY A 691 -24.09 -31.77 24.64
CA GLY A 691 -24.93 -30.56 24.45
C GLY A 691 -24.98 -30.05 23.00
N ALA A 692 -25.77 -29.00 22.74
CA ALA A 692 -25.81 -28.36 21.42
C ALA A 692 -24.46 -27.69 21.09
N TRP A 693 -24.11 -27.57 19.81
CA TRP A 693 -22.90 -26.85 19.40
C TRP A 693 -22.98 -25.37 19.78
N SER A 694 -24.18 -24.80 19.77
CA SER A 694 -24.43 -23.40 20.12
C SER A 694 -24.05 -23.06 21.56
N ASP A 695 -24.15 -24.03 22.49
CA ASP A 695 -23.75 -23.89 23.89
C ASP A 695 -22.23 -23.94 24.09
N ALA A 696 -21.48 -24.45 23.10
CA ALA A 696 -20.03 -24.60 23.19
C ALA A 696 -19.27 -23.29 22.93
N VAL A 697 -19.90 -22.31 22.26
CA VAL A 697 -19.30 -21.02 21.90
C VAL A 697 -19.36 -20.05 23.09
N SER A 698 -18.25 -19.39 23.40
CA SER A 698 -18.16 -18.43 24.52
C SER A 698 -19.05 -17.20 24.34
N THR A 699 -19.84 -16.85 25.36
CA THR A 699 -20.69 -15.64 25.39
C THR A 699 -20.09 -14.46 26.15
N VAL A 700 -18.88 -14.60 26.72
CA VAL A 700 -18.19 -13.50 27.43
C VAL A 700 -17.56 -12.55 26.41
N VAL A 701 -18.01 -11.29 26.36
CA VAL A 701 -17.67 -10.40 25.25
C VAL A 701 -17.38 -8.96 25.69
N ARG A 702 -16.38 -8.34 25.05
CA ARG A 702 -16.18 -6.89 25.01
C ARG A 702 -16.03 -6.47 23.54
N PRO A 703 -16.70 -5.41 23.07
CA PRO A 703 -17.53 -4.46 23.83
C PRO A 703 -18.97 -4.95 24.11
N ALA A 704 -19.63 -4.34 25.10
CA ALA A 704 -21.02 -4.67 25.50
C ALA A 704 -22.06 -4.54 24.37
N SER A 705 -21.75 -3.83 23.27
CA SER A 705 -22.59 -3.81 22.08
C SER A 705 -22.65 -5.16 21.38
N LEU A 706 -21.53 -5.88 21.28
CA LEU A 706 -21.46 -7.21 20.68
C LEU A 706 -22.12 -8.25 21.59
N GLU A 707 -21.97 -8.11 22.91
CA GLU A 707 -22.72 -8.92 23.88
C GLU A 707 -24.24 -8.76 23.68
N ARG A 708 -24.73 -7.51 23.59
CA ARG A 708 -26.15 -7.23 23.29
C ARG A 708 -26.59 -7.84 21.95
N TYR A 709 -25.76 -7.73 20.91
CA TYR A 709 -26.05 -8.31 19.61
C TYR A 709 -26.17 -9.84 19.71
N LEU A 710 -25.20 -10.51 20.34
CA LEU A 710 -25.22 -11.95 20.55
C LEU A 710 -26.43 -12.40 21.36
N LEU A 711 -26.72 -11.76 22.49
CA LEU A 711 -27.88 -12.06 23.32
C LEU A 711 -29.19 -11.99 22.52
N ARG A 712 -29.36 -10.95 21.69
CA ARG A 712 -30.53 -10.81 20.81
C ARG A 712 -30.61 -11.90 19.74
N VAL A 713 -29.48 -12.29 19.16
CA VAL A 713 -29.44 -13.33 18.14
C VAL A 713 -29.77 -14.70 18.72
N ILE A 714 -29.28 -15.02 19.92
CA ILE A 714 -29.50 -16.33 20.56
C ILE A 714 -30.84 -16.43 21.30
N GLU A 715 -31.51 -15.30 21.59
CA GLU A 715 -32.83 -15.27 22.25
C GLU A 715 -33.89 -16.09 21.49
N ASP A 716 -33.82 -16.10 20.16
CA ASP A 716 -34.64 -16.96 19.30
C ASP A 716 -33.74 -17.74 18.34
N SER A 717 -33.39 -18.97 18.72
CA SER A 717 -32.52 -19.85 17.93
C SER A 717 -33.13 -20.30 16.59
N GLU A 718 -34.43 -20.06 16.36
CA GLU A 718 -35.08 -20.24 15.05
C GLU A 718 -34.91 -19.03 14.12
N LEU A 719 -34.23 -17.97 14.56
CA LEU A 719 -33.93 -16.77 13.77
C LEU A 719 -32.42 -16.48 13.65
N LEU A 720 -31.58 -17.35 14.18
CA LEU A 720 -30.14 -17.17 14.26
C LEU A 720 -29.51 -17.02 12.88
N LEU A 721 -29.86 -17.87 11.89
CA LEU A 721 -29.28 -17.76 10.55
C LEU A 721 -29.79 -16.53 9.78
N ALA A 722 -31.01 -16.07 10.04
CA ALA A 722 -31.58 -14.86 9.45
C ALA A 722 -30.95 -13.59 10.05
N ARG A 723 -30.67 -13.57 11.37
CA ARG A 723 -30.11 -12.43 12.09
C ARG A 723 -28.58 -12.32 11.98
N CYS A 724 -27.86 -13.44 11.84
CA CYS A 724 -26.42 -13.42 11.63
C CYS A 724 -26.04 -12.96 10.21
N PRO A 725 -24.92 -12.25 10.03
CA PRO A 725 -24.40 -11.88 8.71
C PRO A 725 -23.92 -13.11 7.91
N TYR A 726 -23.87 -12.96 6.57
CA TYR A 726 -23.35 -13.88 5.53
C TYR A 726 -24.07 -15.21 5.24
#